data_AF-A0A2P6NDN3-F1
#
_entry.id   AF-A0A2P6NDN3-F1
#
_cell.length_a   1.000
_cell.length_b   1.000
_cell.length_c   1.000
_cell.angle_alpha   90.00
_cell.angle_beta   90.00
_cell.angle_gamma   90.00
#
_symmetry.space_group_name_H-M   'P 1'
#
loop_
_entity.id
_entity.type
_entity.pdbx_description
1 polymer ?
#
loop_
_entity_poly.entity_id
_entity_poly.type
_entity_poly.pdbx_seq_one_letter_code
_entity_poly.pdbx_strand_id
1 'polypeptide(L)'
;MSLRESVRVVQHAQFTNTTRMETMERAEMWVCPSVCTGQSGCHANRADMWYFLRVERSIADNMYTRDAMRTTLFFVLLILCTTAAALFQAESDALRLLFDDMGGEHWINNTQWDNSTANYCSYFGITCDGEGHVTEIQLTYNNLTGQLPDLSDLSHLTVLDLGGGSGYFNTYLFDSTIFPPNYLTGPFPDWVTKTRLEYIDFYNHYFVGTLPDDLGNLVNLTYFSVGADRGGGLYGPVPDSWMKLIHLKVLGLWANSFTSINLTRLNDMVELEYIEIGHNNFGGNLSQMIGTLNLPKLIDFAMAGNKFYGPIPDLSRCTALQWILLDSNSFTGEFPEWTITLPDLFSLTMTNNLLTGTIPPSIGQMKSLFYFYVSGNNMNGELPDTWDQMTSLVDISVYANNFTGEIPPSIYRCTNLELLFMSNNRFTGVISPDIKSLKHMTFLVLGYNQFCEGGCLLDYLSTHGDDVTQEKKDGIILGIAKGVLHLHQEKIIHRDLAARNILLSKHLEAKVSDFGMSRQVQTKDSASTTASNIGPVKWMSPEAISKREYSTKSDAFSFGVVIWEILTCKEPWADVPMVEVAINVIGDQRLTIPADTTPTLQAIMKGVWMASPDDRPDFFQICNWLSDGAPIHTKAYDTEEMEERQLTNDGETRYGALSSVEEFLEQKSVE
;
A
#
# COMPACT_ATOMS: atom_id res chain seq x y z
N MET A 1 30.91 9.50 57.23
CA MET A 1 31.77 10.68 57.38
C MET A 1 31.07 11.80 56.62
N SER A 2 30.52 12.72 57.39
CA SER A 2 29.47 13.66 57.03
C SER A 2 30.01 15.09 56.93
N LEU A 3 29.13 15.96 56.43
CA LEU A 3 28.78 17.26 57.02
C LEU A 3 29.51 18.52 56.49
N ARG A 4 28.63 19.47 56.14
CA ARG A 4 28.65 20.94 56.36
C ARG A 4 28.97 21.85 55.18
N GLU A 5 28.36 23.03 55.03
CA GLU A 5 27.08 23.65 55.45
C GLU A 5 27.15 25.12 55.00
N SER A 6 26.01 25.67 54.56
CA SER A 6 25.45 26.98 54.98
C SER A 6 26.14 28.33 54.62
N VAL A 7 25.38 29.12 53.84
CA VAL A 7 24.76 30.42 54.19
C VAL A 7 25.57 31.42 55.06
N ARG A 8 25.74 32.65 54.55
CA ARG A 8 25.88 33.88 55.36
C ARG A 8 25.09 35.07 54.80
N VAL A 9 23.92 35.26 55.42
CA VAL A 9 23.36 36.45 56.07
C VAL A 9 24.01 37.84 55.81
N VAL A 10 23.09 38.74 55.44
CA VAL A 10 23.09 40.21 55.44
C VAL A 10 23.24 40.80 56.86
N GLN A 11 24.01 41.90 57.02
CA GLN A 11 23.71 42.91 58.06
C GLN A 11 24.30 44.31 57.77
N HIS A 12 23.38 45.24 57.48
CA HIS A 12 23.17 46.57 58.07
C HIS A 12 24.32 47.60 58.16
N ALA A 13 24.11 48.75 57.49
CA ALA A 13 24.19 50.07 58.12
C ALA A 13 23.13 51.00 57.52
N GLN A 14 22.24 51.50 58.38
CA GLN A 14 21.21 52.49 58.10
C GLN A 14 21.81 53.88 57.94
N PHE A 15 21.27 54.69 57.03
CA PHE A 15 21.08 56.13 57.28
C PHE A 15 19.73 56.58 56.72
N THR A 16 19.02 57.32 57.58
CA THR A 16 17.67 57.81 57.43
C THR A 16 17.59 59.11 56.63
N ASN A 17 16.56 59.17 55.78
CA ASN A 17 15.79 60.32 55.32
C ASN A 17 16.45 61.54 54.63
N THR A 18 15.73 61.90 53.56
CA THR A 18 15.46 63.23 52.98
C THR A 18 16.43 63.87 51.98
N THR A 19 15.80 64.21 50.86
CA THR A 19 16.08 65.25 49.86
C THR A 19 17.08 65.00 48.73
N ARG A 20 16.47 64.98 47.54
CA ARG A 20 16.86 65.65 46.28
C ARG A 20 17.50 64.77 45.20
N MET A 21 16.71 64.59 44.13
CA MET A 21 17.14 64.19 42.80
C MET A 21 18.37 64.96 42.34
N GLU A 22 19.40 64.26 41.86
CA GLU A 22 20.33 64.75 40.85
C GLU A 22 21.05 63.54 40.18
N THR A 23 20.51 63.16 39.01
CA THR A 23 21.19 62.61 37.81
C THR A 23 22.45 61.74 37.96
N MET A 24 22.29 60.42 37.74
CA MET A 24 23.35 59.52 37.27
C MET A 24 23.13 59.21 35.76
N GLU A 25 23.99 59.76 34.90
CA GLU A 25 24.25 59.23 33.56
C GLU A 25 25.47 58.32 33.63
N ARG A 26 25.26 57.01 33.71
CA ARG A 26 26.21 55.98 33.25
C ARG A 26 25.41 54.72 32.88
N ALA A 27 25.15 54.54 31.59
CA ALA A 27 24.81 53.24 31.03
C ALA A 27 26.12 52.52 30.76
N GLU A 28 26.55 51.66 31.69
CA GLU A 28 27.54 50.63 31.39
C GLU A 28 26.78 49.45 30.78
N MET A 29 26.86 49.32 29.46
CA MET A 29 26.33 48.16 28.75
C MET A 29 27.34 47.03 28.89
N TRP A 30 26.99 46.06 29.74
CA TRP A 30 27.75 44.82 29.92
C TRP A 30 27.61 43.96 28.66
N VAL A 31 28.71 43.76 27.94
CA VAL A 31 28.82 42.67 26.94
C VAL A 31 29.22 41.43 27.71
N CYS A 32 28.34 40.42 27.77
CA CYS A 32 28.67 39.12 28.33
C CYS A 32 29.58 38.35 27.36
N PRO A 33 30.66 37.69 27.83
CA PRO A 33 31.67 37.10 26.97
C PRO A 33 31.36 35.61 26.70
N SER A 34 31.33 35.20 25.44
CA SER A 34 31.47 33.79 25.11
C SER A 34 32.19 33.55 23.78
N VAL A 35 33.41 33.01 23.96
CA VAL A 35 34.11 32.03 23.12
C VAL A 35 34.80 32.53 21.84
N CYS A 36 36.07 32.91 22.02
CA CYS A 36 37.13 32.53 21.09
C CYS A 36 38.18 31.73 21.87
N THR A 37 38.08 30.40 21.82
CA THR A 37 39.20 29.51 22.11
C THR A 37 39.90 29.17 20.79
N GLY A 38 41.22 29.26 20.78
CA GLY A 38 42.04 28.70 19.71
C GLY A 38 42.64 29.75 18.79
N GLN A 39 43.96 29.65 18.64
CA GLN A 39 44.80 30.54 17.86
C GLN A 39 44.43 30.55 16.36
N SER A 40 44.76 31.69 15.74
CA SER A 40 44.82 31.97 14.30
C SER A 40 43.50 32.10 13.52
N GLY A 41 43.04 33.35 13.42
CA GLY A 41 42.73 33.96 12.12
C GLY A 41 41.27 33.92 11.65
N CYS A 42 40.46 34.91 12.04
CA CYS A 42 39.31 35.35 11.27
C CYS A 42 39.44 36.85 10.92
N HIS A 43 39.73 37.11 9.66
CA HIS A 43 39.52 38.40 9.02
C HIS A 43 38.03 38.58 8.74
N ALA A 44 37.39 39.53 9.43
CA ALA A 44 36.15 40.13 8.96
C ALA A 44 36.42 41.63 8.73
N ASN A 45 36.03 42.10 7.54
CA ASN A 45 36.32 43.43 7.01
C ASN A 45 35.77 44.54 7.91
N ARG A 46 36.67 45.42 8.34
CA ARG A 46 36.45 46.54 9.25
C ARG A 46 35.83 47.78 8.54
N ALA A 47 35.11 47.60 7.43
CA ALA A 47 34.73 48.70 6.53
C ALA A 47 33.30 49.23 6.73
N ASP A 48 32.34 48.43 7.21
CA ASP A 48 30.95 48.91 7.40
C ASP A 48 30.68 49.50 8.79
N MET A 49 31.66 49.41 9.69
CA MET A 49 31.61 49.98 11.04
C MET A 49 32.18 51.41 11.13
N TRP A 50 32.50 52.05 9.99
CA TRP A 50 33.09 53.40 9.94
C TRP A 50 32.12 54.51 9.54
N TYR A 51 30.85 54.22 9.25
CA TYR A 51 29.88 55.26 8.91
C TYR A 51 29.14 55.85 10.13
N PHE A 52 29.20 55.19 11.31
CA PHE A 52 28.52 55.67 12.51
C PHE A 52 29.44 56.28 13.58
N LEU A 53 30.76 56.18 13.45
CA LEU A 53 31.72 56.61 14.49
C LEU A 53 32.78 57.62 14.01
N ARG A 54 32.42 58.49 13.05
CA ARG A 54 33.24 59.65 12.65
C ARG A 54 32.56 61.00 12.91
N VAL A 55 31.82 61.11 14.01
CA VAL A 55 31.28 62.39 14.50
C VAL A 55 31.94 62.84 15.82
N GLU A 56 32.71 62.00 16.50
CA GLU A 56 33.20 62.30 17.87
C GLU A 56 34.65 62.83 17.99
N ARG A 57 35.23 63.42 16.95
CA ARG A 57 36.50 64.17 17.11
C ARG A 57 36.49 65.53 16.42
N SER A 58 35.46 66.34 16.67
CA SER A 58 35.56 67.81 16.51
C SER A 58 34.44 68.59 17.19
N ILE A 59 33.91 68.13 18.32
CA ILE A 59 32.88 68.88 19.06
C ILE A 59 33.17 68.80 20.57
N ALA A 60 34.39 69.19 20.94
CA ALA A 60 34.66 69.73 22.25
C ALA A 60 34.77 71.24 22.07
N ASP A 61 33.61 71.92 22.08
CA ASP A 61 33.42 73.35 22.38
C ASP A 61 32.03 73.80 21.89
N ASN A 62 30.98 73.46 22.64
CA ASN A 62 29.75 74.26 22.79
C ASN A 62 28.69 73.47 23.59
N MET A 63 28.09 74.09 24.60
CA MET A 63 26.98 73.52 25.39
C MET A 63 25.75 73.13 24.54
N TYR A 64 25.68 73.55 23.27
CA TYR A 64 24.59 73.26 22.34
C TYR A 64 24.56 71.83 21.79
N THR A 65 25.68 71.07 21.86
CA THR A 65 25.78 69.74 21.24
C THR A 65 25.51 68.59 22.21
N ARG A 66 25.63 68.83 23.52
CA ARG A 66 25.32 67.82 24.57
C ARG A 66 23.82 67.59 24.71
N ASP A 67 23.03 68.66 24.66
CA ASP A 67 21.57 68.56 24.65
C ASP A 67 21.07 67.97 23.33
N ALA A 68 21.64 68.36 22.18
CA ALA A 68 21.31 67.74 20.89
C ALA A 68 21.62 66.23 20.86
N MET A 69 22.74 65.78 21.45
CA MET A 69 23.05 64.35 21.58
C MET A 69 22.10 63.63 22.54
N ARG A 70 21.77 64.23 23.70
CA ARG A 70 20.79 63.65 24.64
C ARG A 70 19.39 63.56 24.03
N THR A 71 18.97 64.58 23.30
CA THR A 71 17.71 64.59 22.57
C THR A 71 17.70 63.55 21.46
N THR A 72 18.79 63.41 20.70
CA THR A 72 18.91 62.37 19.66
C THR A 72 18.90 60.97 20.27
N LEU A 73 19.66 60.74 21.35
CA LEU A 73 19.68 59.47 22.08
C LEU A 73 18.32 59.15 22.71
N PHE A 74 17.63 60.16 23.25
CA PHE A 74 16.27 60.02 23.76
C PHE A 74 15.29 59.65 22.66
N PHE A 75 15.35 60.28 21.48
CA PHE A 75 14.51 59.90 20.34
C PHE A 75 14.85 58.50 19.81
N VAL A 76 16.12 58.11 19.76
CA VAL A 76 16.52 56.75 19.37
C VAL A 76 16.02 55.72 20.38
N LEU A 77 16.17 55.97 21.69
CA LEU A 77 15.65 55.09 22.73
C LEU A 77 14.11 55.04 22.75
N LEU A 78 13.44 56.16 22.49
CA LEU A 78 11.98 56.22 22.36
C LEU A 78 11.50 55.44 21.13
N ILE A 79 12.19 55.57 20.00
CA ILE A 79 11.92 54.80 18.78
C ILE A 79 12.14 53.31 19.07
N LEU A 80 13.27 52.91 19.66
CA LEU A 80 13.55 51.51 20.02
C LEU A 80 12.53 50.94 21.02
N CYS A 81 12.11 51.74 22.00
CA CYS A 81 11.11 51.33 22.99
C CYS A 81 9.70 51.23 22.39
N THR A 82 9.36 52.09 21.43
CA THR A 82 8.08 52.03 20.71
C THR A 82 8.03 50.90 19.68
N THR A 83 9.16 50.57 19.03
CA THR A 83 9.25 49.42 18.13
C THR A 83 9.20 48.09 18.88
N ALA A 84 9.85 47.99 20.05
CA ALA A 84 9.79 46.79 20.88
C ALA A 84 8.36 46.56 21.43
N ALA A 85 7.72 47.61 21.95
CA ALA A 85 6.33 47.52 22.41
C ALA A 85 5.35 47.17 21.28
N ALA A 86 5.58 47.67 20.06
CA ALA A 86 4.78 47.32 18.89
C ALA A 86 4.92 45.83 18.50
N LEU A 87 6.13 45.25 18.65
CA LEU A 87 6.36 43.83 18.35
C LEU A 87 5.60 42.92 19.32
N PHE A 88 5.70 43.18 20.63
CA PHE A 88 4.94 42.44 21.64
C PHE A 88 3.41 42.58 21.46
N GLN A 89 2.96 43.76 21.01
CA GLN A 89 1.54 43.97 20.71
C GLN A 89 1.10 43.13 19.50
N ALA A 90 1.91 43.09 18.42
CA ALA A 90 1.63 42.27 17.24
C ALA A 90 1.58 40.78 17.58
N GLU A 91 2.51 40.28 18.42
CA GLU A 91 2.48 38.89 18.89
C GLU A 91 1.20 38.59 19.70
N SER A 92 0.84 39.49 20.62
CA SER A 92 -0.38 39.35 21.40
C SER A 92 -1.64 39.37 20.52
N ASP A 93 -1.69 40.19 19.48
CA ASP A 93 -2.83 40.30 18.59
C ASP A 93 -2.94 39.06 17.68
N ALA A 94 -1.81 38.54 17.17
CA ALA A 94 -1.77 37.30 16.40
C ALA A 94 -2.27 36.09 17.21
N LEU A 95 -1.87 35.97 18.48
CA LEU A 95 -2.35 34.89 19.37
C LEU A 95 -3.83 35.03 19.72
N ARG A 96 -4.36 36.25 19.84
CA ARG A 96 -5.80 36.46 20.02
C ARG A 96 -6.59 36.03 18.79
N LEU A 97 -6.13 36.41 17.59
CA LEU A 97 -6.74 35.95 16.34
C LEU A 97 -6.71 34.42 16.24
N LEU A 98 -5.59 33.79 16.60
CA LEU A 98 -5.48 32.33 16.67
C LEU A 98 -6.56 31.73 17.58
N PHE A 99 -6.73 32.27 18.78
CA PHE A 99 -7.72 31.81 19.73
C PHE A 99 -9.15 31.99 19.22
N ASP A 100 -9.48 33.18 18.72
CA ASP A 100 -10.83 33.54 18.28
C ASP A 100 -11.24 32.76 17.01
N ASP A 101 -10.38 32.72 15.99
CA ASP A 101 -10.69 32.13 14.68
C ASP A 101 -10.69 30.59 14.70
N MET A 102 -9.99 29.98 15.66
CA MET A 102 -9.88 28.53 15.76
C MET A 102 -10.74 27.89 16.86
N GLY A 103 -11.71 28.64 17.39
CA GLY A 103 -12.68 28.14 18.35
C GLY A 103 -12.10 27.89 19.74
N GLY A 104 -11.24 28.79 20.21
CA GLY A 104 -10.50 28.72 21.47
C GLY A 104 -11.33 28.42 22.73
N GLU A 105 -12.57 28.89 22.77
CA GLU A 105 -13.52 28.58 23.85
C GLU A 105 -13.89 27.09 23.94
N HIS A 106 -13.66 26.33 22.87
CA HIS A 106 -13.99 24.91 22.75
C HIS A 106 -12.75 24.00 22.69
N TRP A 107 -11.56 24.57 22.89
CA TRP A 107 -10.36 23.77 22.99
C TRP A 107 -10.38 22.90 24.24
N ILE A 108 -9.74 21.73 24.17
CA ILE A 108 -9.66 20.80 25.30
C ILE A 108 -8.85 21.42 26.44
N ASN A 109 -7.75 22.08 26.09
CA ASN A 109 -6.92 22.83 27.00
C ASN A 109 -6.67 24.23 26.44
N ASN A 110 -7.35 25.21 27.03
CA ASN A 110 -7.18 26.63 26.77
C ASN A 110 -6.61 27.37 28.00
N THR A 111 -5.83 26.69 28.85
CA THR A 111 -5.29 27.29 30.07
C THR A 111 -4.57 28.62 29.78
N GLN A 112 -5.02 29.68 30.46
CA GLN A 112 -4.59 31.09 30.35
C GLN A 112 -4.96 31.84 29.05
N TRP A 113 -5.49 31.18 28.02
CA TRP A 113 -5.81 31.85 26.74
C TRP A 113 -6.97 32.85 26.85
N ASP A 114 -7.95 32.60 27.73
CA ASP A 114 -9.09 33.49 28.00
C ASP A 114 -8.75 34.60 29.03
N ASN A 115 -7.55 34.58 29.60
CA ASN A 115 -7.13 35.52 30.61
C ASN A 115 -6.47 36.76 29.99
N SER A 116 -7.27 37.80 29.78
CA SER A 116 -6.83 39.11 29.23
C SER A 116 -5.68 39.80 29.98
N THR A 117 -5.32 39.34 31.18
CA THR A 117 -4.22 39.89 32.00
C THR A 117 -3.00 38.98 32.10
N ALA A 118 -3.09 37.74 31.59
CA ALA A 118 -1.98 36.81 31.60
C ALA A 118 -0.93 37.18 30.54
N ASN A 119 0.33 36.88 30.84
CA ASN A 119 1.40 36.91 29.86
C ASN A 119 1.19 35.74 28.88
N TYR A 120 1.23 35.98 27.56
CA TYR A 120 1.03 34.94 26.56
C TYR A 120 2.07 33.82 26.63
N CYS A 121 3.26 34.06 27.19
CA CYS A 121 4.24 33.01 27.47
C CYS A 121 3.79 32.01 28.55
N SER A 122 2.64 32.24 29.19
CA SER A 122 2.01 31.30 30.14
C SER A 122 0.82 30.55 29.55
N TYR A 123 0.47 30.83 28.28
CA TYR A 123 -0.60 30.12 27.59
C TYR A 123 -0.21 28.67 27.37
N PHE A 124 -1.17 27.76 27.50
CA PHE A 124 -0.95 26.36 27.16
C PHE A 124 -0.47 26.24 25.71
N GLY A 125 0.62 25.51 25.49
CA GLY A 125 1.17 25.29 24.16
C GLY A 125 2.04 26.42 23.62
N ILE A 126 2.33 27.48 24.39
CA ILE A 126 3.23 28.56 23.96
C ILE A 126 4.59 28.45 24.66
N THR A 127 5.67 28.45 23.89
CA THR A 127 7.04 28.62 24.39
C THR A 127 7.62 29.94 23.90
N CYS A 128 8.23 30.71 24.81
CA CYS A 128 8.93 31.94 24.49
C CYS A 128 10.44 31.82 24.66
N ASP A 129 11.20 32.65 23.96
CA ASP A 129 12.64 32.82 24.18
C ASP A 129 12.95 33.59 25.48
N GLY A 130 14.25 33.78 25.77
CA GLY A 130 14.70 34.51 26.96
C GLY A 130 14.35 36.01 26.96
N GLU A 131 13.89 36.55 25.83
CA GLU A 131 13.44 37.93 25.68
C GLU A 131 11.90 38.05 25.73
N GLY A 132 11.18 36.91 25.72
CA GLY A 132 9.72 36.83 25.83
C GLY A 132 9.00 36.78 24.49
N HIS A 133 9.69 36.54 23.38
CA HIS A 133 9.08 36.38 22.05
C HIS A 133 8.65 34.94 21.79
N VAL A 134 7.56 34.77 21.04
CA VAL A 134 6.99 33.44 20.78
C VAL A 134 7.89 32.66 19.82
N THR A 135 8.29 31.46 20.23
CA THR A 135 9.18 30.56 19.45
C THR A 135 8.52 29.26 19.04
N GLU A 136 7.51 28.81 19.80
CA GLU A 136 6.80 27.56 19.57
C GLU A 136 5.32 27.71 19.90
N ILE A 137 4.49 27.12 19.03
CA ILE A 137 3.07 26.89 19.26
C ILE A 137 2.81 25.40 19.09
N GLN A 138 2.43 24.73 20.18
CA GLN A 138 2.08 23.31 20.21
C GLN A 138 0.65 23.12 20.75
N LEU A 139 -0.29 22.86 19.83
CA LEU A 139 -1.73 22.72 20.11
C LEU A 139 -2.29 21.41 19.52
N THR A 140 -1.49 20.35 19.54
CA THR A 140 -1.87 19.02 19.06
C THR A 140 -3.09 18.48 19.80
N TYR A 141 -4.00 17.79 19.11
CA TYR A 141 -5.18 17.14 19.72
C TYR A 141 -6.01 18.05 20.64
N ASN A 142 -6.15 19.33 20.26
CA ASN A 142 -6.78 20.34 21.11
C ASN A 142 -8.18 20.75 20.64
N ASN A 143 -8.79 20.00 19.72
CA ASN A 143 -10.08 20.32 19.10
C ASN A 143 -10.07 21.67 18.35
N LEU A 144 -8.97 21.98 17.66
CA LEU A 144 -8.87 23.17 16.82
C LEU A 144 -9.83 23.07 15.63
N THR A 145 -10.55 24.15 15.30
CA THR A 145 -11.48 24.18 14.16
C THR A 145 -11.29 25.46 13.34
N GLY A 146 -12.07 25.70 12.30
CA GLY A 146 -12.00 26.96 11.55
C GLY A 146 -10.83 27.04 10.56
N GLN A 147 -10.40 28.25 10.25
CA GLN A 147 -9.31 28.54 9.32
C GLN A 147 -8.12 29.12 10.07
N LEU A 148 -6.91 28.67 9.74
CA LEU A 148 -5.68 29.17 10.35
C LEU A 148 -5.43 30.65 9.94
N PRO A 149 -5.37 31.60 10.89
CA PRO A 149 -5.07 33.00 10.59
C PRO A 149 -3.60 33.20 10.16
N ASP A 150 -3.28 34.41 9.69
CA ASP A 150 -1.91 34.79 9.35
C ASP A 150 -1.09 35.03 10.62
N LEU A 151 -0.07 34.19 10.84
CA LEU A 151 0.83 34.28 11.98
C LEU A 151 2.22 34.82 11.61
N SER A 152 2.37 35.45 10.43
CA SER A 152 3.66 35.98 9.99
C SER A 152 4.21 37.10 10.89
N ASP A 153 3.36 37.75 11.69
CA ASP A 153 3.77 38.72 12.72
C ASP A 153 4.52 38.07 13.90
N LEU A 154 4.39 36.74 14.11
CA LEU A 154 5.17 35.98 15.09
C LEU A 154 6.59 35.74 14.56
N SER A 155 7.35 36.84 14.47
CA SER A 155 8.59 36.85 13.72
C SER A 155 9.67 35.92 14.29
N HIS A 156 9.60 35.51 15.56
CA HIS A 156 10.53 34.58 16.23
C HIS A 156 10.07 33.10 16.16
N LEU A 157 8.89 32.82 15.61
CA LEU A 157 8.30 31.49 15.59
C LEU A 157 9.12 30.52 14.72
N THR A 158 9.56 29.42 15.32
CA THR A 158 10.32 28.34 14.67
C THR A 158 9.56 27.01 14.64
N VAL A 159 8.65 26.77 15.58
CA VAL A 159 7.87 25.53 15.68
C VAL A 159 6.38 25.83 15.64
N LEU A 160 5.69 25.23 14.68
CA LEU A 160 4.23 25.26 14.59
C LEU A 160 3.71 23.83 14.48
N ASP A 161 3.23 23.32 15.61
CA ASP A 161 2.73 21.95 15.76
C ASP A 161 1.24 21.99 16.11
N LEU A 162 0.40 21.78 15.08
CA LEU A 162 -1.06 21.77 15.20
C LEU A 162 -1.63 20.37 14.90
N GLY A 163 -0.81 19.32 14.85
CA GLY A 163 -1.19 17.98 14.43
C GLY A 163 -2.42 17.41 15.17
N GLY A 164 -3.37 16.88 14.39
CA GLY A 164 -4.58 16.21 14.87
C GLY A 164 -4.45 14.67 14.91
N GLY A 165 -3.25 14.14 14.72
CA GLY A 165 -2.97 12.72 14.67
C GLY A 165 -1.57 12.44 15.19
N SER A 166 -1.25 11.17 15.38
CA SER A 166 0.01 10.78 15.97
C SER A 166 1.01 10.69 14.83
N GLY A 167 1.45 11.84 14.33
CA GLY A 167 2.50 11.90 13.31
C GLY A 167 3.63 10.96 13.71
N TYR A 168 3.95 10.00 12.84
CA TYR A 168 4.89 8.85 12.95
C TYR A 168 4.80 7.95 14.20
N PHE A 169 4.58 8.49 15.39
CA PHE A 169 4.46 7.76 16.63
C PHE A 169 3.10 7.09 16.68
N ASN A 170 3.03 5.85 16.20
CA ASN A 170 2.20 4.78 16.76
C ASN A 170 0.94 4.38 15.96
N THR A 171 1.12 3.73 14.83
CA THR A 171 0.02 3.04 14.11
C THR A 171 -0.48 1.76 14.80
N TYR A 172 -0.01 1.39 16.01
CA TYR A 172 -0.49 0.18 16.71
C TYR A 172 -0.68 0.27 18.24
N LEU A 173 -0.39 1.38 18.93
CA LEU A 173 -0.58 1.50 20.39
C LEU A 173 -1.29 2.78 20.85
N PHE A 174 -1.81 3.63 19.97
CA PHE A 174 -2.76 4.68 20.35
C PHE A 174 -4.09 4.44 19.66
N ASP A 175 -5.08 4.10 20.50
CA ASP A 175 -6.47 4.08 20.11
C ASP A 175 -6.88 5.50 19.70
N SER A 176 -7.01 5.72 18.39
CA SER A 176 -7.46 6.97 17.76
C SER A 176 -8.88 7.39 18.21
N THR A 177 -9.56 6.58 19.02
CA THR A 177 -10.85 6.93 19.64
C THR A 177 -10.72 7.74 20.93
N ILE A 178 -9.51 7.99 21.45
CA ILE A 178 -9.31 8.59 22.78
C ILE A 178 -9.21 10.14 22.75
N PHE A 179 -8.79 10.75 21.63
CA PHE A 179 -8.63 12.22 21.54
C PHE A 179 -9.33 12.80 20.29
N PRO A 180 -10.12 13.89 20.41
CA PRO A 180 -10.68 14.56 19.25
C PRO A 180 -9.55 15.11 18.36
N PRO A 181 -9.52 14.82 17.06
CA PRO A 181 -8.50 15.36 16.18
C PRO A 181 -8.77 16.85 15.92
N ASN A 182 -7.73 17.58 15.51
CA ASN A 182 -7.86 18.97 15.09
C ASN A 182 -8.41 19.03 13.64
N TYR A 183 -9.42 19.86 13.40
CA TYR A 183 -10.16 19.96 12.13
C TYR A 183 -9.99 21.34 11.47
N LEU A 184 -8.75 21.73 11.17
CA LEU A 184 -8.51 22.96 10.41
C LEU A 184 -8.96 22.80 8.96
N THR A 185 -9.53 23.86 8.42
CA THR A 185 -10.13 23.92 7.08
C THR A 185 -9.64 25.17 6.34
N GLY A 186 -9.98 25.26 5.04
CA GLY A 186 -9.61 26.39 4.20
C GLY A 186 -8.34 26.14 3.40
N PRO A 187 -7.86 27.16 2.67
CA PRO A 187 -6.65 27.02 1.86
C PRO A 187 -5.42 26.74 2.73
N PHE A 188 -4.42 26.05 2.16
CA PHE A 188 -3.11 25.97 2.80
C PHE A 188 -2.54 27.39 3.02
N PRO A 189 -1.95 27.70 4.19
CA PRO A 189 -1.50 29.05 4.53
C PRO A 189 -0.24 29.48 3.74
N ASP A 190 -0.41 30.35 2.72
CA ASP A 190 0.72 30.87 1.93
C ASP A 190 1.74 31.68 2.76
N TRP A 191 1.30 32.31 3.85
CA TRP A 191 2.14 33.11 4.74
C TRP A 191 3.24 32.28 5.41
N VAL A 192 3.07 30.96 5.52
CA VAL A 192 4.08 30.05 6.09
C VAL A 192 5.42 30.21 5.40
N THR A 193 5.44 30.41 4.08
CA THR A 193 6.67 30.60 3.29
C THR A 193 7.41 31.91 3.55
N LYS A 194 6.80 32.84 4.29
CA LYS A 194 7.36 34.15 4.67
C LYS A 194 7.92 34.16 6.10
N THR A 195 7.92 33.01 6.76
CA THR A 195 8.37 32.85 8.15
C THR A 195 9.77 32.24 8.23
N ARG A 196 10.24 32.00 9.45
CA ARG A 196 11.47 31.25 9.74
C ARG A 196 11.21 29.86 10.30
N LEU A 197 10.03 29.29 10.03
CA LEU A 197 9.62 28.00 10.58
C LEU A 197 10.64 26.90 10.23
N GLU A 198 10.99 26.13 11.24
CA GLU A 198 11.90 24.98 11.18
C GLU A 198 11.15 23.66 11.39
N TYR A 199 9.93 23.71 11.94
CA TYR A 199 9.05 22.59 12.18
C TYR A 199 7.60 22.97 11.87
N ILE A 200 6.96 22.24 10.97
CA ILE A 200 5.56 22.41 10.59
C ILE A 200 4.86 21.05 10.64
N ASP A 201 3.97 20.87 11.60
CA ASP A 201 3.08 19.72 11.66
C ASP A 201 1.61 20.15 11.56
N PHE A 202 1.03 19.80 10.42
CA PHE A 202 -0.36 19.99 10.05
C PHE A 202 -1.05 18.65 9.75
N TYR A 203 -0.54 17.55 10.31
CA TYR A 203 -1.10 16.23 10.11
C TYR A 203 -2.56 16.17 10.57
N ASN A 204 -3.39 15.47 9.79
CA ASN A 204 -4.82 15.26 10.01
C ASN A 204 -5.70 16.52 9.97
N HIS A 205 -5.34 17.50 9.14
CA HIS A 205 -6.20 18.64 8.82
C HIS A 205 -6.86 18.51 7.43
N TYR A 206 -7.90 19.31 7.21
CA TYR A 206 -8.69 19.37 5.97
C TYR A 206 -8.34 20.60 5.13
N PHE A 207 -7.05 20.93 5.06
CA PHE A 207 -6.58 21.96 4.13
C PHE A 207 -6.92 21.58 2.69
N VAL A 208 -7.29 22.58 1.90
CA VAL A 208 -7.60 22.44 0.47
C VAL A 208 -6.69 23.32 -0.38
N GLY A 209 -6.55 23.00 -1.66
CA GLY A 209 -5.75 23.81 -2.58
C GLY A 209 -4.37 23.22 -2.83
N THR A 210 -3.46 24.06 -3.31
CA THR A 210 -2.08 23.67 -3.66
C THR A 210 -1.12 24.09 -2.55
N LEU A 211 0.05 23.45 -2.50
CA LEU A 211 1.17 23.99 -1.73
C LEU A 211 1.76 25.23 -2.43
N PRO A 212 2.28 26.21 -1.69
CA PRO A 212 2.82 27.46 -2.25
C PRO A 212 4.13 27.22 -3.00
N ASP A 213 4.29 27.83 -4.17
CA ASP A 213 5.48 27.70 -5.04
C ASP A 213 6.79 28.05 -4.33
N ASP A 214 6.72 28.93 -3.33
CA ASP A 214 7.86 29.44 -2.55
C ASP A 214 8.16 28.60 -1.29
N LEU A 215 7.63 27.38 -1.17
CA LEU A 215 7.88 26.47 -0.03
C LEU A 215 9.37 26.33 0.31
N GLY A 216 10.23 26.31 -0.71
CA GLY A 216 11.69 26.27 -0.56
C GLY A 216 12.35 27.49 0.10
N ASN A 217 11.61 28.53 0.48
CA ASN A 217 12.12 29.66 1.26
C ASN A 217 12.40 29.29 2.72
N LEU A 218 11.77 28.23 3.22
CA LEU A 218 11.96 27.70 4.58
C LEU A 218 13.24 26.85 4.67
N VAL A 219 14.40 27.45 4.34
CA VAL A 219 15.66 26.71 4.15
C VAL A 219 16.13 25.92 5.38
N ASN A 220 15.68 26.30 6.58
CA ASN A 220 15.98 25.61 7.85
C ASN A 220 14.94 24.54 8.22
N LEU A 221 13.93 24.29 7.38
CA LEU A 221 12.86 23.34 7.69
C LEU A 221 13.41 21.93 7.86
N THR A 222 13.12 21.35 9.01
CA THR A 222 13.52 20.00 9.42
C THR A 222 12.35 19.03 9.43
N TYR A 223 11.14 19.52 9.60
CA TYR A 223 9.93 18.69 9.66
C TYR A 223 8.80 19.37 8.91
N PHE A 224 8.23 18.67 7.94
CA PHE A 224 7.08 19.14 7.18
C PHE A 224 6.06 18.01 7.04
N SER A 225 4.93 18.12 7.71
CA SER A 225 3.84 17.15 7.62
C SER A 225 2.51 17.83 7.33
N VAL A 226 1.83 17.37 6.28
CA VAL A 226 0.48 17.80 5.86
C VAL A 226 -0.39 16.59 5.49
N GLY A 227 -0.03 15.41 6.01
CA GLY A 227 -0.74 14.16 5.75
C GLY A 227 -2.11 14.10 6.43
N ALA A 228 -2.93 13.09 6.10
CA ALA A 228 -4.24 12.89 6.74
C ALA A 228 -4.64 11.41 6.85
N ASP A 229 -5.40 11.01 7.87
CA ASP A 229 -5.84 9.61 7.98
C ASP A 229 -7.05 9.30 7.08
N ARG A 230 -7.86 10.32 6.76
CA ARG A 230 -9.17 10.18 6.08
C ARG A 230 -9.23 10.82 4.69
N GLY A 231 -8.07 11.08 4.09
CA GLY A 231 -7.95 11.75 2.80
C GLY A 231 -8.02 13.27 2.93
N GLY A 232 -6.88 13.92 2.74
CA GLY A 232 -6.70 15.36 2.74
C GLY A 232 -7.15 16.01 1.43
N GLY A 233 -7.37 17.32 1.50
CA GLY A 233 -7.89 18.13 0.39
C GLY A 233 -6.81 18.81 -0.45
N LEU A 234 -5.52 18.59 -0.17
CA LEU A 234 -4.43 19.20 -0.93
C LEU A 234 -4.26 18.48 -2.28
N TYR A 235 -4.03 19.25 -3.34
CA TYR A 235 -3.92 18.73 -4.70
C TYR A 235 -2.89 19.50 -5.53
N GLY A 236 -2.75 19.12 -6.80
CA GLY A 236 -1.81 19.75 -7.72
C GLY A 236 -0.39 19.19 -7.60
N PRO A 237 0.60 19.80 -8.25
CA PRO A 237 1.99 19.40 -8.12
C PRO A 237 2.56 19.82 -6.76
N VAL A 238 3.46 19.01 -6.19
CA VAL A 238 4.34 19.48 -5.12
C VAL A 238 5.34 20.46 -5.72
N PRO A 239 5.47 21.70 -5.20
CA PRO A 239 6.22 22.77 -5.84
C PRO A 239 7.72 22.49 -5.84
N ASP A 240 8.38 22.52 -7.00
CA ASP A 240 9.80 22.17 -7.20
C ASP A 240 10.78 22.83 -6.21
N SER A 241 10.42 23.99 -5.65
CA SER A 241 11.22 24.69 -4.65
C SER A 241 11.47 23.86 -3.39
N TRP A 242 10.64 22.85 -3.09
CA TRP A 242 10.83 21.93 -1.95
C TRP A 242 12.20 21.20 -2.00
N MET A 243 12.81 21.07 -3.18
CA MET A 243 14.18 20.55 -3.35
C MET A 243 15.28 21.43 -2.72
N LYS A 244 14.96 22.63 -2.23
CA LYS A 244 15.89 23.48 -1.47
C LYS A 244 15.99 23.10 0.01
N LEU A 245 15.06 22.30 0.51
CA LEU A 245 14.90 21.94 1.93
C LEU A 245 15.85 20.80 2.33
N ILE A 246 17.16 21.01 2.20
CA ILE A 246 18.18 19.95 2.38
C ILE A 246 18.37 19.51 3.85
N HIS A 247 17.82 20.28 4.80
CA HIS A 247 17.85 19.96 6.24
C HIS A 247 16.64 19.14 6.70
N LEU A 248 15.73 18.81 5.77
CA LEU A 248 14.52 18.07 6.07
C LEU A 248 14.85 16.66 6.56
N LYS A 249 14.27 16.32 7.71
CA LYS A 249 14.29 14.98 8.33
C LYS A 249 13.00 14.22 8.06
N VAL A 250 11.87 14.93 8.00
CA VAL A 250 10.55 14.34 7.77
C VAL A 250 9.83 15.07 6.65
N LEU A 251 9.41 14.30 5.64
CA LEU A 251 8.46 14.74 4.61
C LEU A 251 7.18 13.90 4.68
N GLY A 252 6.12 14.46 5.24
CA GLY A 252 4.80 13.84 5.35
C GLY A 252 3.77 14.47 4.41
N LEU A 253 3.45 13.80 3.30
CA LEU A 253 2.43 14.20 2.32
C LEU A 253 1.28 13.17 2.20
N TRP A 254 1.26 12.18 3.10
CA TRP A 254 0.38 11.02 3.04
C TRP A 254 -1.11 11.35 2.83
N ALA A 255 -1.79 10.55 2.00
CA ALA A 255 -3.24 10.59 1.79
C ALA A 255 -3.76 11.98 1.40
N ASN A 256 -3.26 12.51 0.29
CA ASN A 256 -3.74 13.74 -0.34
C ASN A 256 -4.07 13.45 -1.82
N SER A 257 -4.29 14.50 -2.62
CA SER A 257 -4.55 14.41 -4.06
C SER A 257 -3.41 14.98 -4.91
N PHE A 258 -2.17 14.97 -4.41
CA PHE A 258 -1.02 15.49 -5.17
C PHE A 258 -0.77 14.66 -6.43
N THR A 259 -0.41 15.35 -7.52
CA THR A 259 -0.35 14.77 -8.88
C THR A 259 1.07 14.46 -9.35
N SER A 260 2.06 15.21 -8.89
CA SER A 260 3.47 15.00 -9.24
C SER A 260 4.39 15.51 -8.15
N ILE A 261 5.56 14.90 -8.04
CA ILE A 261 6.62 15.30 -7.12
C ILE A 261 7.97 15.10 -7.82
N ASN A 262 8.82 16.12 -7.75
CA ASN A 262 10.18 16.04 -8.29
C ASN A 262 11.13 15.42 -7.27
N LEU A 263 11.69 14.26 -7.57
CA LEU A 263 12.60 13.50 -6.69
C LEU A 263 14.04 13.43 -7.23
N THR A 264 14.37 14.21 -8.28
CA THR A 264 15.64 14.08 -9.02
C THR A 264 16.89 14.38 -8.18
N ARG A 265 16.75 15.17 -7.11
CA ARG A 265 17.83 15.53 -6.18
C ARG A 265 17.61 14.99 -4.77
N LEU A 266 16.84 13.92 -4.63
CA LEU A 266 16.53 13.33 -3.32
C LEU A 266 17.80 12.94 -2.53
N ASN A 267 18.87 12.55 -3.23
CA ASN A 267 20.19 12.26 -2.62
C ASN A 267 20.87 13.45 -1.92
N ASP A 268 20.43 14.70 -2.16
CA ASP A 268 20.97 15.87 -1.47
C ASP A 268 20.38 16.03 -0.05
N MET A 269 19.27 15.34 0.26
CA MET A 269 18.55 15.40 1.53
C MET A 269 19.15 14.41 2.55
N VAL A 270 20.44 14.54 2.84
CA VAL A 270 21.20 13.57 3.65
C VAL A 270 20.74 13.42 5.10
N GLU A 271 19.95 14.38 5.60
CA GLU A 271 19.33 14.36 6.92
C GLU A 271 17.96 13.67 6.94
N LEU A 272 17.42 13.27 5.78
CA LEU A 272 16.09 12.68 5.67
C LEU A 272 16.04 11.32 6.37
N GLU A 273 15.12 11.23 7.32
CA GLU A 273 14.83 10.05 8.13
C GLU A 273 13.50 9.40 7.68
N TYR A 274 12.53 10.20 7.24
CA TYR A 274 11.18 9.74 6.90
C TYR A 274 10.68 10.40 5.61
N ILE A 275 10.27 9.58 4.64
CA ILE A 275 9.56 10.02 3.44
C ILE A 275 8.22 9.29 3.31
N GLU A 276 7.13 10.01 3.55
CA GLU A 276 5.78 9.49 3.59
C GLU A 276 4.92 10.20 2.56
N ILE A 277 4.93 9.68 1.34
CA ILE A 277 4.22 10.28 0.20
C ILE A 277 3.12 9.36 -0.33
N GLY A 278 2.72 8.36 0.45
CA GLY A 278 1.69 7.39 0.08
C GLY A 278 0.28 8.00 -0.07
N HIS A 279 -0.62 7.23 -0.67
CA HIS A 279 -2.02 7.57 -0.96
C HIS A 279 -2.17 8.92 -1.67
N ASN A 280 -1.50 9.07 -2.80
CA ASN A 280 -1.58 10.24 -3.66
C ASN A 280 -1.77 9.82 -5.13
N ASN A 281 -1.68 10.77 -6.06
CA ASN A 281 -1.70 10.49 -7.51
C ASN A 281 -0.30 10.54 -8.14
N PHE A 282 0.78 10.38 -7.35
CA PHE A 282 2.14 10.43 -7.89
C PHE A 282 2.39 9.30 -8.87
N GLY A 283 2.95 9.62 -10.03
CA GLY A 283 3.33 8.63 -11.04
C GLY A 283 4.70 8.89 -11.61
N GLY A 284 5.12 8.04 -12.53
CA GLY A 284 6.46 8.07 -13.13
C GLY A 284 7.25 6.82 -12.80
N ASN A 285 8.37 6.65 -13.52
CA ASN A 285 9.30 5.57 -13.27
C ASN A 285 10.24 5.96 -12.12
N LEU A 286 9.93 5.49 -10.90
CA LEU A 286 10.64 5.92 -9.69
C LEU A 286 12.13 5.61 -9.75
N SER A 287 12.51 4.42 -10.24
CA SER A 287 13.91 4.03 -10.41
C SER A 287 14.66 4.95 -11.37
N GLN A 288 14.04 5.38 -12.47
CA GLN A 288 14.66 6.36 -13.37
C GLN A 288 14.73 7.76 -12.78
N MET A 289 13.76 8.15 -11.95
CA MET A 289 13.72 9.47 -11.32
C MET A 289 14.82 9.65 -10.27
N ILE A 290 15.08 8.63 -9.45
CA ILE A 290 16.00 8.76 -8.31
C ILE A 290 17.34 8.01 -8.48
N GLY A 291 17.39 6.98 -9.35
CA GLY A 291 18.55 6.12 -9.49
C GLY A 291 18.81 5.27 -8.24
N THR A 292 20.09 5.05 -7.92
CA THR A 292 20.49 4.46 -6.62
C THR A 292 20.37 5.52 -5.53
N LEU A 293 19.53 5.26 -4.54
CA LEU A 293 19.31 6.16 -3.41
C LEU A 293 20.38 5.93 -2.33
N ASN A 294 20.93 7.01 -1.79
CA ASN A 294 22.00 7.02 -0.81
C ASN A 294 21.66 7.98 0.34
N LEU A 295 20.69 7.58 1.15
CA LEU A 295 20.24 8.31 2.33
C LEU A 295 20.50 7.45 3.57
N PRO A 296 21.68 7.58 4.22
CA PRO A 296 22.10 6.68 5.29
C PRO A 296 21.30 6.84 6.58
N LYS A 297 20.54 7.94 6.74
CA LYS A 297 19.66 8.20 7.87
C LYS A 297 18.20 7.80 7.61
N LEU A 298 17.87 7.38 6.39
CA LEU A 298 16.50 7.05 6.01
C LEU A 298 16.04 5.78 6.73
N ILE A 299 14.98 5.93 7.51
CA ILE A 299 14.38 4.90 8.35
C ILE A 299 13.09 4.36 7.71
N ASP A 300 12.25 5.26 7.17
CA ASP A 300 10.98 4.90 6.52
C ASP A 300 10.93 5.41 5.07
N PHE A 301 10.60 4.50 4.16
CA PHE A 301 10.32 4.77 2.76
C PHE A 301 8.88 4.34 2.42
N ALA A 302 7.93 5.25 2.66
CA ALA A 302 6.50 5.01 2.50
C ALA A 302 5.91 5.72 1.28
N MET A 303 5.61 4.92 0.24
CA MET A 303 5.09 5.40 -1.05
C MET A 303 3.84 4.63 -1.52
N ALA A 304 3.24 3.83 -0.63
CA ALA A 304 2.08 2.99 -0.93
C ALA A 304 0.89 3.78 -1.49
N GLY A 305 0.05 3.19 -2.33
CA GLY A 305 -1.17 3.83 -2.83
C GLY A 305 -0.92 4.98 -3.81
N ASN A 306 -0.03 4.78 -4.79
CA ASN A 306 0.28 5.77 -5.83
C ASN A 306 0.18 5.12 -7.23
N LYS A 307 0.65 5.83 -8.26
CA LYS A 307 0.71 5.40 -9.66
C LYS A 307 2.17 5.24 -10.14
N PHE A 308 3.10 4.97 -9.23
CA PHE A 308 4.50 4.70 -9.61
C PHE A 308 4.59 3.40 -10.40
N TYR A 309 5.47 3.37 -11.39
CA TYR A 309 5.69 2.20 -12.25
C TYR A 309 7.17 1.97 -12.53
N GLY A 310 7.48 0.91 -13.28
CA GLY A 310 8.86 0.51 -13.55
C GLY A 310 9.46 -0.29 -12.40
N PRO A 311 10.77 -0.57 -12.42
CA PRO A 311 11.41 -1.32 -11.34
C PRO A 311 11.48 -0.49 -10.05
N ILE A 312 11.54 -1.19 -8.92
CA ILE A 312 11.79 -0.57 -7.61
C ILE A 312 13.23 -0.01 -7.63
N PRO A 313 13.46 1.26 -7.20
CA PRO A 313 14.80 1.84 -7.10
C PRO A 313 15.72 1.02 -6.18
N ASP A 314 17.02 1.09 -6.43
CA ASP A 314 18.02 0.48 -5.56
C ASP A 314 18.20 1.31 -4.29
N LEU A 315 17.79 0.76 -3.14
CA LEU A 315 17.92 1.37 -1.82
C LEU A 315 19.03 0.72 -0.97
N SER A 316 19.95 -0.04 -1.57
CA SER A 316 21.02 -0.77 -0.86
C SER A 316 21.91 0.11 0.04
N ARG A 317 21.96 1.42 -0.22
CA ARG A 317 22.79 2.37 0.56
C ARG A 317 22.03 3.07 1.68
N CYS A 318 20.73 2.86 1.78
CA CYS A 318 19.91 3.41 2.86
C CYS A 318 19.94 2.46 4.06
N THR A 319 21.12 2.34 4.69
CA THR A 319 21.40 1.27 5.67
C THR A 319 20.64 1.37 6.99
N ALA A 320 19.98 2.49 7.27
CA ALA A 320 19.12 2.68 8.44
C ALA A 320 17.65 2.27 8.20
N LEU A 321 17.31 1.82 6.99
CA LEU A 321 15.94 1.48 6.62
C LEU A 321 15.39 0.37 7.50
N GLN A 322 14.20 0.62 8.04
CA GLN A 322 13.42 -0.28 8.86
C GLN A 322 12.07 -0.58 8.20
N TRP A 323 11.50 0.39 7.46
CA TRP A 323 10.21 0.25 6.79
C TRP A 323 10.32 0.59 5.30
N ILE A 324 9.87 -0.35 4.46
CA ILE A 324 9.67 -0.13 3.02
C ILE A 324 8.22 -0.46 2.70
N LEU A 325 7.43 0.58 2.41
CA LEU A 325 5.98 0.46 2.17
C LEU A 325 5.65 0.89 0.74
N LEU A 326 5.48 -0.07 -0.16
CA LEU A 326 5.32 0.13 -1.60
C LEU A 326 3.99 -0.41 -2.14
N ASP A 327 3.06 -0.77 -1.25
CA ASP A 327 1.81 -1.41 -1.64
C ASP A 327 0.99 -0.58 -2.64
N SER A 328 0.14 -1.22 -3.43
CA SER A 328 -0.85 -0.57 -4.30
C SER A 328 -0.22 0.47 -5.24
N ASN A 329 0.71 0.02 -6.07
CA ASN A 329 1.36 0.79 -7.13
C ASN A 329 1.35 -0.05 -8.43
N SER A 330 2.16 0.33 -9.43
CA SER A 330 2.36 -0.43 -10.67
C SER A 330 3.83 -0.83 -10.85
N PHE A 331 4.54 -1.10 -9.75
CA PHE A 331 5.95 -1.54 -9.81
C PHE A 331 6.07 -2.89 -10.54
N THR A 332 7.12 -3.01 -11.34
CA THR A 332 7.44 -4.17 -12.19
C THR A 332 8.84 -4.68 -11.86
N GLY A 333 9.29 -5.74 -12.52
CA GLY A 333 10.60 -6.35 -12.27
C GLY A 333 10.53 -7.53 -11.30
N GLU A 334 11.69 -8.02 -10.92
CA GLU A 334 11.83 -9.16 -10.01
C GLU A 334 11.94 -8.72 -8.54
N PHE A 335 12.05 -9.69 -7.63
CA PHE A 335 12.32 -9.43 -6.23
C PHE A 335 13.59 -8.56 -6.06
N PRO A 336 13.54 -7.45 -5.29
CA PRO A 336 14.69 -6.57 -5.09
C PRO A 336 15.72 -7.22 -4.17
N GLU A 337 16.67 -7.98 -4.72
CA GLU A 337 17.69 -8.69 -3.93
C GLU A 337 18.54 -7.79 -3.02
N TRP A 338 18.69 -6.50 -3.35
CA TRP A 338 19.38 -5.56 -2.48
C TRP A 338 18.73 -5.41 -1.09
N THR A 339 17.44 -5.75 -0.94
CA THR A 339 16.75 -5.74 0.38
C THR A 339 17.43 -6.65 1.39
N ILE A 340 18.11 -7.71 0.93
CA ILE A 340 18.84 -8.67 1.76
C ILE A 340 20.05 -8.02 2.45
N THR A 341 20.56 -6.92 1.89
CA THR A 341 21.72 -6.20 2.44
C THR A 341 21.37 -5.23 3.56
N LEU A 342 20.07 -4.99 3.82
CA LEU A 342 19.60 -4.05 4.83
C LEU A 342 19.54 -4.72 6.21
N PRO A 343 20.38 -4.30 7.18
CA PRO A 343 20.56 -5.04 8.44
C PRO A 343 19.37 -4.90 9.40
N ASP A 344 18.69 -3.76 9.37
CA ASP A 344 17.66 -3.40 10.33
C ASP A 344 16.25 -3.41 9.72
N LEU A 345 16.10 -3.93 8.49
CA LEU A 345 14.81 -3.95 7.80
C LEU A 345 13.80 -4.80 8.58
N PHE A 346 12.75 -4.14 9.07
CA PHE A 346 11.73 -4.71 9.95
C PHE A 346 10.45 -5.04 9.17
N SER A 347 10.05 -4.20 8.23
CA SER A 347 8.86 -4.41 7.38
C SER A 347 9.17 -4.19 5.91
N LEU A 348 8.79 -5.16 5.08
CA LEU A 348 8.86 -5.08 3.62
C LEU A 348 7.48 -5.40 3.03
N THR A 349 6.81 -4.38 2.50
CA THR A 349 5.47 -4.51 1.92
C THR A 349 5.46 -4.00 0.49
N MET A 350 5.08 -4.87 -0.45
CA MET A 350 5.03 -4.61 -1.89
C MET A 350 3.75 -5.16 -2.51
N THR A 351 2.68 -5.24 -1.72
CA THR A 351 1.39 -5.83 -2.07
C THR A 351 0.74 -5.09 -3.23
N ASN A 352 -0.06 -5.76 -4.07
CA ASN A 352 -0.82 -5.14 -5.17
C ASN A 352 0.07 -4.32 -6.11
N ASN A 353 1.03 -4.99 -6.72
CA ASN A 353 1.91 -4.45 -7.76
C ASN A 353 1.93 -5.41 -8.97
N LEU A 354 2.87 -5.22 -9.89
CA LEU A 354 3.05 -6.05 -11.08
C LEU A 354 4.41 -6.81 -11.04
N LEU A 355 4.91 -7.11 -9.84
CA LEU A 355 6.19 -7.81 -9.65
C LEU A 355 6.11 -9.24 -10.20
N THR A 356 7.23 -9.74 -10.70
CA THR A 356 7.38 -11.04 -11.37
C THR A 356 8.58 -11.80 -10.81
N GLY A 357 8.89 -12.98 -11.37
CA GLY A 357 10.05 -13.78 -10.95
C GLY A 357 9.83 -14.51 -9.62
N THR A 358 10.92 -15.04 -9.06
CA THR A 358 10.93 -15.90 -7.87
C THR A 358 11.39 -15.16 -6.62
N ILE A 359 11.07 -15.69 -5.44
CA ILE A 359 11.71 -15.27 -4.19
C ILE A 359 13.03 -16.05 -4.05
N PRO A 360 14.20 -15.38 -3.98
CA PRO A 360 15.50 -16.06 -3.93
C PRO A 360 15.79 -16.67 -2.55
N PRO A 361 16.58 -17.76 -2.46
CA PRO A 361 16.95 -18.38 -1.17
C PRO A 361 17.71 -17.45 -0.21
N SER A 362 18.31 -16.40 -0.72
CA SER A 362 18.98 -15.37 0.07
C SER A 362 18.02 -14.58 0.97
N ILE A 363 16.69 -14.67 0.80
CA ILE A 363 15.70 -14.11 1.73
C ILE A 363 15.91 -14.57 3.18
N GLY A 364 16.41 -15.80 3.38
CA GLY A 364 16.74 -16.35 4.70
C GLY A 364 17.75 -15.52 5.50
N GLN A 365 18.52 -14.65 4.84
CA GLN A 365 19.51 -13.78 5.49
C GLN A 365 18.89 -12.55 6.18
N MET A 366 17.62 -12.25 5.92
CA MET A 366 16.90 -11.07 6.46
C MET A 366 16.42 -11.32 7.91
N LYS A 367 17.36 -11.39 8.85
CA LYS A 367 17.11 -11.82 10.25
C LYS A 367 16.27 -10.85 11.08
N SER A 368 16.25 -9.57 10.71
CA SER A 368 15.51 -8.52 11.41
C SER A 368 14.07 -8.38 10.89
N LEU A 369 13.74 -9.01 9.76
CA LEU A 369 12.44 -8.85 9.11
C LEU A 369 11.35 -9.52 9.94
N PHE A 370 10.31 -8.76 10.23
CA PHE A 370 9.17 -9.14 11.04
C PHE A 370 7.93 -9.35 10.18
N TYR A 371 7.73 -8.46 9.19
CA TYR A 371 6.60 -8.49 8.26
C TYR A 371 7.10 -8.62 6.82
N PHE A 372 6.64 -9.67 6.13
CA PHE A 372 6.91 -9.88 4.71
C PHE A 372 5.61 -10.01 3.91
N TYR A 373 5.25 -8.96 3.16
CA TYR A 373 4.02 -8.92 2.36
C TYR A 373 4.31 -8.62 0.89
N VAL A 374 3.98 -9.58 0.02
CA VAL A 374 4.14 -9.44 -1.44
C VAL A 374 2.90 -9.92 -2.21
N SER A 375 1.75 -9.85 -1.55
CA SER A 375 0.48 -10.36 -2.06
C SER A 375 -0.01 -9.58 -3.29
N GLY A 376 -0.86 -10.18 -4.13
CA GLY A 376 -1.45 -9.49 -5.29
C GLY A 376 -0.41 -9.05 -6.33
N ASN A 377 0.53 -9.94 -6.67
CA ASN A 377 1.55 -9.73 -7.69
C ASN A 377 1.52 -10.86 -8.73
N ASN A 378 2.46 -10.84 -9.68
CA ASN A 378 2.65 -11.90 -10.69
C ASN A 378 3.89 -12.77 -10.38
N MET A 379 4.28 -12.89 -9.10
CA MET A 379 5.44 -13.70 -8.71
C MET A 379 5.15 -15.18 -8.89
N ASN A 380 6.18 -15.97 -9.18
CA ASN A 380 6.05 -17.37 -9.55
C ASN A 380 7.22 -18.23 -9.01
N GLY A 381 7.20 -19.53 -9.37
CA GLY A 381 8.16 -20.52 -8.91
C GLY A 381 7.88 -21.02 -7.50
N GLU A 382 8.81 -21.81 -6.96
CA GLU A 382 8.71 -22.38 -5.61
C GLU A 382 9.20 -21.39 -4.55
N LEU A 383 8.64 -21.46 -3.35
CA LEU A 383 9.19 -20.73 -2.20
C LEU A 383 10.48 -21.40 -1.73
N PRO A 384 11.55 -20.64 -1.44
CA PRO A 384 12.84 -21.21 -1.04
C PRO A 384 12.77 -21.89 0.33
N ASP A 385 13.54 -22.96 0.56
CA ASP A 385 13.56 -23.65 1.86
C ASP A 385 14.57 -23.03 2.86
N THR A 386 14.41 -21.75 3.15
CA THR A 386 15.32 -20.97 4.03
C THR A 386 14.61 -20.04 5.03
N TRP A 387 13.28 -20.13 5.15
CA TRP A 387 12.48 -19.20 5.96
C TRP A 387 12.78 -19.26 7.46
N ASP A 388 13.20 -20.42 7.96
CA ASP A 388 13.55 -20.65 9.36
C ASP A 388 14.83 -19.93 9.80
N GLN A 389 15.57 -19.36 8.85
CA GLN A 389 16.73 -18.50 9.12
C GLN A 389 16.30 -17.07 9.50
N MET A 390 15.07 -16.66 9.17
CA MET A 390 14.50 -15.36 9.50
C MET A 390 13.91 -15.38 10.91
N THR A 391 14.79 -15.30 11.91
CA THR A 391 14.45 -15.57 13.32
C THR A 391 13.41 -14.64 13.94
N SER A 392 13.18 -13.46 13.36
CA SER A 392 12.22 -12.46 13.85
C SER A 392 10.88 -12.48 13.11
N LEU A 393 10.73 -13.32 12.10
CA LEU A 393 9.57 -13.30 11.20
C LEU A 393 8.30 -13.71 11.92
N VAL A 394 7.27 -12.87 11.80
CA VAL A 394 5.96 -13.07 12.44
C VAL A 394 4.86 -13.20 11.41
N ASP A 395 4.92 -12.44 10.31
CA ASP A 395 3.92 -12.57 9.26
C ASP A 395 4.52 -12.81 7.87
N ILE A 396 3.88 -13.72 7.15
CA ILE A 396 4.14 -14.00 5.74
C ILE A 396 2.82 -13.88 4.97
N SER A 397 2.80 -13.01 3.97
CA SER A 397 1.70 -12.89 3.01
C SER A 397 2.24 -12.93 1.59
N VAL A 398 1.91 -14.03 0.89
CA VAL A 398 2.17 -14.27 -0.54
C VAL A 398 0.87 -14.51 -1.32
N TYR A 399 -0.27 -14.12 -0.74
CA TYR A 399 -1.62 -14.28 -1.29
C TYR A 399 -1.72 -13.75 -2.72
N ALA A 400 -2.54 -14.38 -3.57
CA ALA A 400 -2.83 -13.91 -4.93
C ALA A 400 -1.56 -13.68 -5.76
N ASN A 401 -0.82 -14.76 -5.96
CA ASN A 401 0.35 -14.82 -6.83
C ASN A 401 0.28 -16.10 -7.68
N ASN A 402 1.36 -16.44 -8.37
CA ASN A 402 1.49 -17.63 -9.19
C ASN A 402 2.55 -18.59 -8.63
N PHE A 403 2.73 -18.65 -7.30
CA PHE A 403 3.69 -19.57 -6.66
C PHE A 403 3.24 -21.02 -6.82
N THR A 404 4.20 -21.92 -7.01
CA THR A 404 4.03 -23.35 -7.25
C THR A 404 4.81 -24.19 -6.22
N GLY A 405 4.73 -25.52 -6.32
CA GLY A 405 5.46 -26.43 -5.43
C GLY A 405 4.81 -26.60 -4.06
N GLU A 406 5.48 -27.29 -3.15
CA GLU A 406 4.98 -27.50 -1.78
C GLU A 406 5.31 -26.32 -0.85
N ILE A 407 4.61 -26.21 0.28
CA ILE A 407 5.03 -25.28 1.34
C ILE A 407 6.36 -25.79 1.91
N PRO A 408 7.45 -25.00 1.87
CA PRO A 408 8.77 -25.47 2.27
C PRO A 408 8.83 -25.83 3.77
N PRO A 409 9.50 -26.93 4.16
CA PRO A 409 9.59 -27.37 5.54
C PRO A 409 10.10 -26.30 6.54
N SER A 410 10.97 -25.40 6.09
CA SER A 410 11.46 -24.26 6.87
C SER A 410 10.34 -23.35 7.39
N ILE A 411 9.25 -23.16 6.65
CA ILE A 411 8.12 -22.34 7.14
C ILE A 411 7.49 -22.94 8.40
N TYR A 412 7.41 -24.27 8.50
CA TYR A 412 6.91 -24.94 9.70
C TYR A 412 7.85 -24.83 10.91
N ARG A 413 9.10 -24.39 10.70
CA ARG A 413 10.09 -24.15 11.75
C ARG A 413 10.17 -22.67 12.19
N CYS A 414 9.43 -21.76 11.53
CA CYS A 414 9.28 -20.37 11.94
C CYS A 414 8.37 -20.26 13.18
N THR A 415 8.89 -20.56 14.37
CA THR A 415 8.02 -20.71 15.56
C THR A 415 7.34 -19.43 16.03
N ASN A 416 7.83 -18.25 15.62
CA ASN A 416 7.23 -16.95 15.96
C ASN A 416 6.07 -16.55 15.02
N LEU A 417 5.80 -17.35 13.98
CA LEU A 417 4.83 -17.01 12.95
C LEU A 417 3.40 -16.95 13.51
N GLU A 418 2.74 -15.82 13.32
CA GLU A 418 1.35 -15.54 13.73
C GLU A 418 0.39 -15.54 12.53
N LEU A 419 0.84 -15.06 11.36
CA LEU A 419 0.04 -14.99 10.14
C LEU A 419 0.74 -15.66 8.95
N LEU A 420 0.01 -16.57 8.30
CA LEU A 420 0.43 -17.22 7.07
C LEU A 420 -0.67 -17.17 6.00
N PHE A 421 -0.55 -16.22 5.07
CA PHE A 421 -1.48 -16.05 3.95
C PHE A 421 -0.82 -16.50 2.65
N MET A 422 -1.29 -17.63 2.13
CA MET A 422 -0.79 -18.25 0.89
C MET A 422 -1.90 -18.58 -0.09
N SER A 423 -3.13 -18.15 0.21
CA SER A 423 -4.29 -18.43 -0.64
C SER A 423 -4.15 -17.85 -2.05
N ASN A 424 -4.93 -18.39 -2.99
CA ASN A 424 -4.96 -17.95 -4.37
C ASN A 424 -3.58 -18.02 -5.04
N ASN A 425 -2.99 -19.22 -5.00
CA ASN A 425 -1.73 -19.58 -5.64
C ASN A 425 -1.88 -20.97 -6.27
N ARG A 426 -0.77 -21.59 -6.70
CA ARG A 426 -0.73 -22.96 -7.24
C ARG A 426 0.09 -23.90 -6.34
N PHE A 427 0.05 -23.71 -5.02
CA PHE A 427 0.76 -24.60 -4.09
C PHE A 427 0.18 -26.03 -4.16
N THR A 428 1.07 -27.02 -4.21
CA THR A 428 0.77 -28.46 -4.29
C THR A 428 1.18 -29.17 -3.01
N GLY A 429 1.11 -30.51 -3.00
CA GLY A 429 1.54 -31.32 -1.86
C GLY A 429 0.49 -31.44 -0.77
N VAL A 430 0.94 -31.79 0.43
CA VAL A 430 0.08 -31.95 1.62
C VAL A 430 0.47 -30.95 2.70
N ILE A 431 -0.51 -30.56 3.52
CA ILE A 431 -0.22 -29.78 4.73
C ILE A 431 0.55 -30.68 5.70
N SER A 432 1.82 -30.36 5.96
CA SER A 432 2.66 -31.16 6.85
C SER A 432 2.09 -31.21 8.27
N PRO A 433 2.12 -32.37 8.96
CA PRO A 433 1.83 -32.46 10.39
C PRO A 433 2.70 -31.55 11.26
N ASP A 434 3.85 -31.09 10.75
CA ASP A 434 4.74 -30.15 11.43
C ASP A 434 4.13 -28.76 11.58
N ILE A 435 3.00 -28.47 10.94
CA ILE A 435 2.22 -27.25 11.17
C ILE A 435 1.85 -27.05 12.66
N LYS A 436 1.77 -28.13 13.43
CA LYS A 436 1.59 -28.10 14.90
C LYS A 436 2.72 -27.38 15.66
N SER A 437 3.87 -27.17 15.02
CA SER A 437 5.03 -26.49 15.59
C SER A 437 4.84 -24.97 15.61
N LEU A 438 3.93 -24.43 14.79
CA LEU A 438 3.61 -23.02 14.68
C LEU A 438 2.62 -22.62 15.79
N LYS A 439 3.13 -22.56 17.03
CA LYS A 439 2.30 -22.40 18.25
C LYS A 439 1.67 -21.01 18.41
N HIS A 440 2.20 -20.01 17.73
CA HIS A 440 1.72 -18.63 17.77
C HIS A 440 0.76 -18.30 16.61
N MET A 441 0.53 -19.26 15.70
CA MET A 441 -0.33 -19.06 14.53
C MET A 441 -1.76 -18.67 14.93
N THR A 442 -2.17 -17.47 14.53
CA THR A 442 -3.52 -16.93 14.72
C THR A 442 -4.33 -17.05 13.44
N PHE A 443 -3.70 -16.79 12.28
CA PHE A 443 -4.38 -16.89 10.99
C PHE A 443 -3.59 -17.74 9.99
N LEU A 444 -4.22 -18.84 9.54
CA LEU A 444 -3.72 -19.70 8.49
C LEU A 444 -4.71 -19.68 7.32
N VAL A 445 -4.31 -19.10 6.19
CA VAL A 445 -5.18 -18.95 5.02
C VAL A 445 -4.51 -19.58 3.80
N LEU A 446 -4.95 -20.79 3.48
CA LEU A 446 -4.38 -21.64 2.42
C LEU A 446 -5.37 -21.93 1.27
N GLY A 447 -6.59 -21.38 1.31
CA GLY A 447 -7.63 -21.67 0.31
C GLY A 447 -7.25 -21.29 -1.14
N TYR A 448 -7.96 -21.82 -2.13
CA TYR A 448 -7.68 -21.57 -3.55
C TYR A 448 -6.22 -21.90 -3.95
N ASN A 449 -5.81 -23.13 -3.62
CA ASN A 449 -4.53 -23.75 -3.99
C ASN A 449 -4.79 -25.17 -4.50
N GLN A 450 -3.73 -25.86 -4.91
CA GLN A 450 -3.77 -27.20 -5.52
C GLN A 450 -3.20 -28.28 -4.59
N PHE A 451 -3.49 -28.25 -3.28
CA PHE A 451 -2.95 -29.20 -2.27
C PHE A 451 -3.32 -30.67 -2.53
N CYS A 452 -2.60 -31.26 -3.47
CA CYS A 452 -2.53 -32.65 -3.82
C CYS A 452 -1.12 -32.88 -4.39
N GLU A 453 -0.49 -34.01 -4.10
CA GLU A 453 0.93 -34.21 -4.38
C GLU A 453 1.28 -34.15 -5.87
N GLY A 454 0.34 -34.50 -6.75
CA GLY A 454 0.49 -34.45 -8.20
C GLY A 454 0.04 -33.14 -8.85
N GLY A 455 -0.42 -32.15 -8.09
CA GLY A 455 -0.94 -30.88 -8.61
C GLY A 455 -2.18 -31.04 -9.48
N CYS A 456 -2.45 -30.09 -10.38
CA CYS A 456 -3.54 -30.20 -11.33
C CYS A 456 -3.20 -31.08 -12.55
N LEU A 457 -4.21 -31.77 -13.09
CA LEU A 457 -4.09 -32.70 -14.20
C LEU A 457 -3.63 -31.99 -15.49
N LEU A 458 -4.05 -30.75 -15.73
CA LEU A 458 -3.60 -29.98 -16.90
C LEU A 458 -2.07 -29.82 -16.91
N ASP A 459 -1.51 -29.31 -15.81
CA ASP A 459 -0.06 -29.11 -15.67
C ASP A 459 0.66 -30.47 -15.74
N TYR A 460 0.12 -31.51 -15.11
CA TYR A 460 0.66 -32.87 -15.16
C TYR A 460 0.73 -33.43 -16.59
N LEU A 461 -0.35 -33.32 -17.37
CA LEU A 461 -0.40 -33.78 -18.76
C LEU A 461 0.53 -32.97 -19.67
N SER A 462 0.67 -31.67 -19.43
CA SER A 462 1.58 -30.82 -20.22
C SER A 462 3.06 -31.20 -20.02
N THR A 463 3.40 -31.70 -18.83
CA THR A 463 4.78 -32.00 -18.45
C THR A 463 5.15 -33.48 -18.64
N HIS A 464 4.21 -34.40 -18.46
CA HIS A 464 4.45 -35.85 -18.47
C HIS A 464 3.59 -36.60 -19.48
N GLY A 465 2.80 -35.91 -20.32
CA GLY A 465 1.73 -36.49 -21.14
C GLY A 465 2.15 -37.67 -22.03
N ASP A 466 3.34 -37.59 -22.63
CA ASP A 466 3.89 -38.65 -23.50
C ASP A 466 4.28 -39.92 -22.71
N ASP A 467 4.55 -39.79 -21.41
CA ASP A 467 4.97 -40.89 -20.53
C ASP A 467 3.79 -41.55 -19.77
N VAL A 468 2.58 -41.00 -19.88
CA VAL A 468 1.40 -41.56 -19.20
C VAL A 468 0.84 -42.73 -20.01
N THR A 469 1.01 -43.94 -19.49
CA THR A 469 0.45 -45.16 -20.10
C THR A 469 -1.08 -45.08 -20.23
N GLN A 470 -1.64 -45.78 -21.23
CA GLN A 470 -3.09 -45.83 -21.41
C GLN A 470 -3.83 -46.33 -20.16
N GLU A 471 -3.27 -47.32 -19.46
CA GLU A 471 -3.82 -47.83 -18.20
C GLU A 471 -3.97 -46.73 -17.12
N LYS A 472 -2.96 -45.84 -17.00
CA LYS A 472 -3.02 -44.71 -16.09
C LYS A 472 -4.05 -43.67 -16.56
N LYS A 473 -4.13 -43.39 -17.86
CA LYS A 473 -5.15 -42.50 -18.44
C LYS A 473 -6.55 -43.03 -18.13
N ASP A 474 -6.80 -44.32 -18.34
CA ASP A 474 -8.07 -44.98 -18.04
C ASP A 474 -8.40 -44.91 -16.54
N GLY A 475 -7.40 -45.12 -15.68
CA GLY A 475 -7.52 -44.97 -14.23
C GLY A 475 -7.91 -43.55 -13.80
N ILE A 476 -7.29 -42.52 -14.38
CA ILE A 476 -7.61 -41.11 -14.15
C ILE A 476 -9.05 -40.82 -14.60
N ILE A 477 -9.43 -41.22 -15.82
CA ILE A 477 -10.78 -41.03 -16.38
C ILE A 477 -11.84 -41.68 -15.47
N LEU A 478 -11.60 -42.92 -15.02
CA LEU A 478 -12.49 -43.61 -14.08
C LEU A 478 -12.56 -42.90 -12.72
N GLY A 479 -11.44 -42.40 -12.21
CA GLY A 479 -11.38 -41.63 -10.97
C GLY A 479 -12.23 -40.36 -11.05
N ILE A 480 -12.11 -39.59 -12.14
CA ILE A 480 -12.92 -38.40 -12.39
C ILE A 480 -14.41 -38.77 -12.46
N ALA A 481 -14.77 -39.81 -13.22
CA ALA A 481 -16.15 -40.26 -13.36
C ALA A 481 -16.78 -40.63 -12.00
N LYS A 482 -16.04 -41.35 -11.15
CA LYS A 482 -16.46 -41.69 -9.78
C LYS A 482 -16.62 -40.46 -8.90
N GLY A 483 -15.71 -39.50 -9.01
CA GLY A 483 -15.79 -38.22 -8.30
C GLY A 483 -17.04 -37.42 -8.68
N VAL A 484 -17.33 -37.29 -9.98
CA VAL A 484 -18.53 -36.57 -10.45
C VAL A 484 -19.81 -37.32 -10.09
N LEU A 485 -19.82 -38.66 -10.16
CA LEU A 485 -20.94 -39.48 -9.69
C LEU A 485 -21.28 -39.19 -8.23
N HIS A 486 -20.25 -39.10 -7.37
CA HIS A 486 -20.44 -38.77 -5.97
C HIS A 486 -21.06 -37.38 -5.79
N LEU A 487 -20.57 -36.36 -6.53
CA LEU A 487 -21.17 -35.01 -6.51
C LEU A 487 -22.65 -35.04 -6.91
N HIS A 488 -23.00 -35.77 -7.96
CA HIS A 488 -24.38 -35.88 -8.44
C HIS A 488 -25.29 -36.58 -7.43
N GLN A 489 -24.78 -37.57 -6.69
CA GLN A 489 -25.50 -38.21 -5.57
C GLN A 489 -25.77 -37.22 -4.43
N GLU A 490 -24.83 -36.32 -4.16
CA GLU A 490 -24.97 -35.21 -3.20
C GLU A 490 -25.76 -34.01 -3.77
N LYS A 491 -26.33 -34.15 -4.98
CA LYS A 491 -27.12 -33.12 -5.68
C LYS A 491 -26.32 -31.84 -5.99
N ILE A 492 -25.03 -31.99 -6.25
CA ILE A 492 -24.11 -30.93 -6.67
C ILE A 492 -23.82 -31.11 -8.17
N ILE A 493 -23.99 -30.03 -8.94
CA ILE A 493 -23.56 -29.96 -10.35
C ILE A 493 -22.26 -29.16 -10.40
N HIS A 494 -21.24 -29.67 -11.09
CA HIS A 494 -19.90 -29.08 -11.11
C HIS A 494 -19.84 -27.79 -11.94
N ARG A 495 -20.40 -27.81 -13.15
CA ARG A 495 -20.53 -26.67 -14.10
C ARG A 495 -19.24 -26.13 -14.71
N ASP A 496 -18.08 -26.46 -14.14
CA ASP A 496 -16.77 -26.16 -14.74
C ASP A 496 -15.82 -27.38 -14.74
N LEU A 497 -16.26 -28.48 -15.31
CA LEU A 497 -15.45 -29.69 -15.35
C LEU A 497 -14.42 -29.60 -16.49
N ALA A 498 -13.15 -29.42 -16.13
CA ALA A 498 -12.02 -29.27 -17.04
C ALA A 498 -10.76 -29.90 -16.42
N ALA A 499 -9.75 -30.25 -17.22
CA ALA A 499 -8.50 -30.83 -16.69
C ALA A 499 -7.80 -29.94 -15.65
N ARG A 500 -7.91 -28.61 -15.77
CA ARG A 500 -7.37 -27.65 -14.77
C ARG A 500 -8.02 -27.77 -13.38
N ASN A 501 -9.23 -28.31 -13.30
CA ASN A 501 -10.02 -28.48 -12.07
C ASN A 501 -9.97 -29.90 -11.53
N ILE A 502 -9.10 -30.76 -12.07
CA ILE A 502 -8.82 -32.09 -11.53
C ILE A 502 -7.46 -32.07 -10.86
N LEU A 503 -7.37 -32.46 -9.59
CA LEU A 503 -6.12 -32.66 -8.88
C LEU A 503 -5.71 -34.13 -8.89
N LEU A 504 -4.41 -34.42 -8.81
CA LEU A 504 -3.87 -35.76 -8.78
C LEU A 504 -3.13 -36.04 -7.47
N SER A 505 -3.35 -37.22 -6.89
CA SER A 505 -2.50 -37.72 -5.81
C SER A 505 -1.14 -38.21 -6.36
N LYS A 506 -0.20 -38.53 -5.47
CA LYS A 506 1.08 -39.16 -5.85
C LYS A 506 0.95 -40.49 -6.60
N HIS A 507 -0.22 -41.12 -6.54
CA HIS A 507 -0.54 -42.36 -7.23
C HIS A 507 -1.39 -42.14 -8.49
N LEU A 508 -1.51 -40.88 -8.95
CA LEU A 508 -2.35 -40.46 -10.08
C LEU A 508 -3.84 -40.76 -9.88
N GLU A 509 -4.29 -40.76 -8.63
CA GLU A 509 -5.71 -40.84 -8.33
C GLU A 509 -6.33 -39.46 -8.51
N ALA A 510 -7.32 -39.35 -9.40
CA ALA A 510 -8.01 -38.11 -9.67
C ALA A 510 -8.90 -37.65 -8.50
N LYS A 511 -8.86 -36.36 -8.20
CA LYS A 511 -9.72 -35.65 -7.26
C LYS A 511 -10.39 -34.51 -8.01
N VAL A 512 -11.72 -34.54 -8.11
CA VAL A 512 -12.49 -33.43 -8.70
C VAL A 512 -12.47 -32.25 -7.73
N SER A 513 -12.11 -31.07 -8.21
CA SER A 513 -11.87 -29.85 -7.41
C SER A 513 -12.46 -28.60 -8.06
N ASP A 514 -12.27 -27.43 -7.44
CA ASP A 514 -12.80 -26.13 -7.87
C ASP A 514 -14.33 -26.08 -7.99
N PHE A 515 -14.95 -25.91 -6.83
CA PHE A 515 -16.39 -25.78 -6.65
C PHE A 515 -16.90 -24.35 -6.83
N GLY A 516 -16.08 -23.41 -7.34
CA GLY A 516 -16.39 -21.97 -7.40
C GLY A 516 -17.67 -21.62 -8.18
N MET A 517 -18.09 -22.47 -9.12
CA MET A 517 -19.37 -22.36 -9.83
C MET A 517 -20.40 -23.44 -9.45
N SER A 518 -20.04 -24.36 -8.56
CA SER A 518 -20.92 -25.46 -8.16
C SER A 518 -22.11 -24.97 -7.35
N ARG A 519 -23.27 -25.63 -7.49
CA ARG A 519 -24.48 -25.29 -6.70
C ARG A 519 -25.21 -26.54 -6.25
N GLN A 520 -25.72 -26.49 -5.02
CA GLN A 520 -26.63 -27.50 -4.46
C GLN A 520 -28.04 -27.29 -5.04
N VAL A 521 -28.63 -28.32 -5.64
CA VAL A 521 -29.97 -28.25 -6.23
C VAL A 521 -31.02 -28.65 -5.17
N GLN A 522 -31.90 -27.72 -4.77
CA GLN A 522 -32.93 -28.01 -3.75
C GLN A 522 -34.24 -28.61 -4.31
N THR A 523 -34.60 -28.42 -5.58
CA THR A 523 -35.75 -29.11 -6.23
C THR A 523 -35.59 -29.12 -7.75
N LYS A 524 -36.29 -30.05 -8.43
CA LYS A 524 -36.44 -30.03 -9.89
C LYS A 524 -37.01 -28.68 -10.31
N ASP A 525 -36.39 -28.10 -11.33
CA ASP A 525 -36.78 -26.91 -12.08
C ASP A 525 -36.47 -25.56 -11.42
N SER A 526 -35.76 -24.71 -12.19
CA SER A 526 -35.40 -23.29 -11.98
C SER A 526 -33.97 -23.02 -11.48
N ALA A 527 -33.02 -22.82 -12.42
CA ALA A 527 -31.72 -22.24 -12.13
C ALA A 527 -31.74 -20.72 -12.42
N SER A 528 -31.39 -19.90 -11.41
CA SER A 528 -31.30 -18.44 -11.51
C SER A 528 -29.98 -17.98 -12.15
N THR A 529 -30.10 -16.95 -13.00
CA THR A 529 -29.07 -16.26 -13.78
C THR A 529 -28.03 -15.53 -12.93
N THR A 530 -26.76 -15.58 -13.34
CA THR A 530 -25.63 -14.79 -12.79
C THR A 530 -25.29 -13.57 -13.64
N ALA A 531 -24.83 -12.53 -12.95
CA ALA A 531 -24.13 -11.36 -13.48
C ALA A 531 -22.61 -11.57 -13.32
N SER A 532 -21.90 -11.88 -14.43
CA SER A 532 -20.48 -11.62 -14.75
C SER A 532 -19.90 -12.69 -15.69
N ASN A 533 -19.20 -12.21 -16.73
CA ASN A 533 -18.31 -12.82 -17.73
C ASN A 533 -18.49 -14.30 -18.15
N ILE A 534 -18.71 -14.50 -19.45
CA ILE A 534 -18.61 -15.72 -20.28
C ILE A 534 -18.03 -16.93 -19.50
N GLY A 535 -18.85 -17.96 -19.26
CA GLY A 535 -18.42 -19.22 -18.63
C GLY A 535 -17.34 -19.97 -19.45
N PRO A 536 -16.88 -21.15 -19.01
CA PRO A 536 -15.79 -21.92 -19.65
C PRO A 536 -16.22 -22.53 -21.00
N VAL A 537 -16.49 -21.70 -22.01
CA VAL A 537 -17.19 -22.05 -23.27
C VAL A 537 -16.66 -23.31 -23.93
N LYS A 538 -15.34 -23.50 -23.94
CA LYS A 538 -14.68 -24.65 -24.57
C LYS A 538 -15.11 -26.02 -23.99
N TRP A 539 -15.65 -26.04 -22.78
CA TRP A 539 -16.13 -27.25 -22.08
C TRP A 539 -17.65 -27.31 -21.96
N MET A 540 -18.36 -26.22 -22.24
CA MET A 540 -19.81 -26.12 -22.00
C MET A 540 -20.64 -26.91 -23.00
N SER A 541 -21.75 -27.48 -22.53
CA SER A 541 -22.76 -28.12 -23.37
C SER A 541 -23.61 -27.10 -24.15
N PRO A 542 -24.25 -27.49 -25.27
CA PRO A 542 -25.10 -26.60 -26.06
C PRO A 542 -26.15 -25.85 -25.23
N GLU A 543 -26.86 -26.54 -24.34
CA GLU A 543 -27.89 -25.95 -23.48
C GLU A 543 -27.33 -25.02 -22.40
N ALA A 544 -26.11 -25.27 -21.93
CA ALA A 544 -25.43 -24.38 -20.99
C ALA A 544 -25.00 -23.08 -21.69
N ILE A 545 -24.57 -23.16 -22.95
CA ILE A 545 -24.19 -21.98 -23.74
C ILE A 545 -25.42 -21.17 -24.14
N SER A 546 -26.42 -21.80 -24.75
CA SER A 546 -27.56 -21.09 -25.35
C SER A 546 -28.61 -20.64 -24.35
N LYS A 547 -28.84 -21.41 -23.27
CA LYS A 547 -29.93 -21.19 -22.32
C LYS A 547 -29.46 -20.98 -20.88
N ARG A 548 -28.16 -21.12 -20.61
CA ARG A 548 -27.59 -21.15 -19.24
C ARG A 548 -28.25 -22.20 -18.35
N GLU A 549 -28.70 -23.30 -18.94
CA GLU A 549 -29.28 -24.43 -18.22
C GLU A 549 -28.19 -25.44 -17.85
N TYR A 550 -28.05 -25.71 -16.55
CA TYR A 550 -27.05 -26.64 -16.03
C TYR A 550 -27.72 -27.85 -15.40
N SER A 551 -27.24 -29.03 -15.74
CA SER A 551 -27.72 -30.33 -15.25
C SER A 551 -26.56 -31.31 -15.07
N THR A 552 -26.83 -32.47 -14.47
CA THR A 552 -25.86 -33.58 -14.45
C THR A 552 -25.42 -34.01 -15.86
N LYS A 553 -26.25 -33.76 -16.88
CA LYS A 553 -25.96 -34.05 -18.30
C LYS A 553 -25.08 -32.99 -18.95
N SER A 554 -25.05 -31.76 -18.43
CA SER A 554 -24.08 -30.74 -18.85
C SER A 554 -22.67 -31.06 -18.32
N ASP A 555 -22.56 -31.62 -17.10
CA ASP A 555 -21.28 -32.13 -16.59
C ASP A 555 -20.80 -33.34 -17.41
N ALA A 556 -21.71 -34.21 -17.85
CA ALA A 556 -21.36 -35.35 -18.71
C ALA A 556 -20.76 -34.89 -20.06
N PHE A 557 -21.33 -33.85 -20.67
CA PHE A 557 -20.76 -33.24 -21.89
C PHE A 557 -19.35 -32.70 -21.65
N SER A 558 -19.18 -31.94 -20.56
CA SER A 558 -17.89 -31.38 -20.15
C SER A 558 -16.86 -32.48 -19.89
N PHE A 559 -17.28 -33.61 -19.30
CA PHE A 559 -16.45 -34.79 -19.09
C PHE A 559 -15.94 -35.41 -20.40
N GLY A 560 -16.74 -35.37 -21.48
CA GLY A 560 -16.27 -35.76 -22.81
C GLY A 560 -15.09 -34.90 -23.30
N VAL A 561 -15.12 -33.60 -23.00
CA VAL A 561 -14.00 -32.69 -23.30
C VAL A 561 -12.78 -33.02 -22.43
N VAL A 562 -12.98 -33.33 -21.15
CA VAL A 562 -11.87 -33.76 -20.25
C VAL A 562 -11.24 -35.08 -20.71
N ILE A 563 -12.03 -36.05 -21.18
CA ILE A 563 -11.47 -37.27 -21.80
C ILE A 563 -10.60 -36.88 -23.01
N TRP A 564 -11.07 -35.96 -23.85
CA TRP A 564 -10.30 -35.49 -24.99
C TRP A 564 -8.98 -34.82 -24.57
N GLU A 565 -8.99 -33.99 -23.53
CA GLU A 565 -7.78 -33.39 -22.94
C GLU A 565 -6.77 -34.46 -22.49
N ILE A 566 -7.23 -35.51 -21.80
CA ILE A 566 -6.38 -36.61 -21.30
C ILE A 566 -5.77 -37.42 -22.45
N LEU A 567 -6.56 -37.70 -23.49
CA LEU A 567 -6.10 -38.50 -24.62
C LEU A 567 -5.11 -37.74 -25.49
N THR A 568 -5.39 -36.46 -25.76
CA THR A 568 -4.60 -35.65 -26.69
C THR A 568 -3.49 -34.84 -26.05
N CYS A 569 -3.56 -34.61 -24.73
CA CYS A 569 -2.70 -33.69 -23.98
C CYS A 569 -2.67 -32.27 -24.56
N LYS A 570 -3.78 -31.84 -25.18
CA LYS A 570 -3.92 -30.55 -25.87
C LYS A 570 -5.01 -29.70 -25.24
N GLU A 571 -4.90 -28.39 -25.45
CA GLU A 571 -5.97 -27.45 -25.15
C GLU A 571 -7.14 -27.64 -26.15
N PRO A 572 -8.40 -27.77 -25.68
CA PRO A 572 -9.54 -27.90 -26.57
C PRO A 572 -9.72 -26.61 -27.37
N TRP A 573 -9.94 -26.76 -28.68
CA TRP A 573 -10.17 -25.63 -29.58
C TRP A 573 -9.08 -24.54 -29.51
N ALA A 574 -7.80 -24.93 -29.37
CA ALA A 574 -6.67 -24.01 -29.16
C ALA A 574 -6.65 -22.82 -30.15
N ASP A 575 -6.92 -23.07 -31.43
CA ASP A 575 -6.83 -22.08 -32.51
C ASP A 575 -8.18 -21.46 -32.92
N VAL A 576 -9.24 -21.70 -32.14
CA VAL A 576 -10.60 -21.23 -32.48
C VAL A 576 -11.05 -20.17 -31.47
N PRO A 577 -11.45 -18.96 -31.92
CA PRO A 577 -11.99 -17.93 -31.05
C PRO A 577 -13.19 -18.44 -30.23
N MET A 578 -13.31 -18.03 -28.96
CA MET A 578 -14.35 -18.54 -28.05
C MET A 578 -15.78 -18.41 -28.58
N VAL A 579 -16.07 -17.33 -29.30
CA VAL A 579 -17.38 -17.09 -29.92
C VAL A 579 -17.66 -18.11 -31.02
N GLU A 580 -16.66 -18.45 -31.82
CA GLU A 580 -16.77 -19.46 -32.87
C GLU A 580 -16.91 -20.87 -32.26
N VAL A 581 -16.22 -21.16 -31.15
CA VAL A 581 -16.44 -22.40 -30.39
C VAL A 581 -17.90 -22.51 -29.93
N ALA A 582 -18.49 -21.45 -29.39
CA ALA A 582 -19.88 -21.44 -28.97
C ALA A 582 -20.83 -21.75 -30.14
N ILE A 583 -20.64 -21.09 -31.28
CA ILE A 583 -21.44 -21.30 -32.50
C ILE A 583 -21.31 -22.76 -32.97
N ASN A 584 -20.09 -23.29 -33.02
CA ASN A 584 -19.82 -24.65 -33.47
C ASN A 584 -20.48 -25.68 -32.55
N VAL A 585 -20.35 -25.53 -31.24
CA VAL A 585 -20.96 -26.46 -30.27
C VAL A 585 -22.49 -26.44 -30.35
N ILE A 586 -23.11 -25.25 -30.45
CA ILE A 586 -24.56 -25.10 -30.65
C ILE A 586 -24.99 -25.70 -31.99
N GLY A 587 -24.19 -25.51 -33.05
CA GLY A 587 -24.38 -26.08 -34.39
C GLY A 587 -24.03 -27.57 -34.51
N ASP A 588 -24.02 -28.30 -33.39
CA ASP A 588 -23.77 -29.73 -33.28
C ASP A 588 -22.36 -30.20 -33.71
N GLN A 589 -21.40 -29.29 -33.84
CA GLN A 589 -19.99 -29.66 -34.05
C GLN A 589 -19.33 -30.05 -32.73
N ARG A 590 -18.42 -31.02 -32.79
CA ARG A 590 -17.70 -31.59 -31.64
C ARG A 590 -16.22 -31.73 -31.94
N LEU A 591 -15.42 -31.86 -30.88
CA LEU A 591 -14.00 -32.20 -31.01
C LEU A 591 -13.83 -33.57 -31.68
N THR A 592 -12.83 -33.69 -32.54
CA THR A 592 -12.53 -34.97 -33.21
C THR A 592 -11.96 -35.98 -32.21
N ILE A 593 -12.56 -37.16 -32.14
CA ILE A 593 -12.08 -38.25 -31.29
C ILE A 593 -10.80 -38.86 -31.92
N PRO A 594 -9.69 -38.99 -31.18
CA PRO A 594 -8.46 -39.60 -31.69
C PRO A 594 -8.67 -41.04 -32.18
N ALA A 595 -8.02 -41.42 -33.29
CA ALA A 595 -8.25 -42.70 -33.97
C ALA A 595 -7.80 -43.92 -33.14
N ASP A 596 -6.85 -43.74 -32.24
CA ASP A 596 -6.28 -44.72 -31.32
C ASP A 596 -7.06 -44.87 -30.00
N THR A 597 -8.17 -44.13 -29.85
CA THR A 597 -9.05 -44.20 -28.68
C THR A 597 -9.69 -45.59 -28.55
N THR A 598 -9.72 -46.14 -27.33
CA THR A 598 -10.35 -47.45 -27.08
C THR A 598 -11.84 -47.42 -27.44
N PRO A 599 -12.44 -48.56 -27.88
CA PRO A 599 -13.86 -48.60 -28.26
C PRO A 599 -14.81 -48.11 -27.16
N THR A 600 -14.49 -48.42 -25.90
CA THR A 600 -15.26 -47.98 -24.73
C THR A 600 -15.23 -46.46 -24.59
N LEU A 601 -14.05 -45.84 -24.64
CA LEU A 601 -13.91 -44.38 -24.53
C LEU A 601 -14.54 -43.67 -25.74
N GLN A 602 -14.37 -44.21 -26.95
CA GLN A 602 -15.00 -43.64 -28.15
C GLN A 602 -16.52 -43.62 -28.03
N ALA A 603 -17.12 -44.70 -27.54
CA ALA A 603 -18.56 -44.78 -27.36
C ALA A 603 -19.07 -43.89 -26.21
N ILE A 604 -18.30 -43.75 -25.12
CA ILE A 604 -18.59 -42.75 -24.06
C ILE A 604 -18.58 -41.34 -24.64
N MET A 605 -17.50 -40.94 -25.33
CA MET A 605 -17.36 -39.59 -25.89
C MET A 605 -18.48 -39.26 -26.87
N LYS A 606 -18.85 -40.20 -27.77
CA LYS A 606 -20.00 -40.05 -28.66
C LYS A 606 -21.32 -39.89 -27.88
N GLY A 607 -21.53 -40.70 -26.84
CA GLY A 607 -22.75 -40.67 -26.04
C GLY A 607 -22.93 -39.38 -25.24
N VAL A 608 -21.86 -38.87 -24.62
CA VAL A 608 -21.95 -37.62 -23.83
C VAL A 608 -22.03 -36.36 -24.68
N TRP A 609 -21.68 -36.43 -25.97
CA TRP A 609 -21.74 -35.31 -26.91
C TRP A 609 -23.03 -35.25 -27.75
N MET A 610 -24.01 -36.10 -27.46
CA MET A 610 -25.35 -36.01 -28.06
C MET A 610 -25.96 -34.61 -27.84
N ALA A 611 -26.62 -34.09 -28.88
CA ALA A 611 -27.23 -32.75 -28.86
C ALA A 611 -28.23 -32.59 -27.71
N SER A 612 -29.14 -33.55 -27.56
CA SER A 612 -30.14 -33.56 -26.49
C SER A 612 -29.53 -34.03 -25.16
N PRO A 613 -29.73 -33.30 -24.04
CA PRO A 613 -29.26 -33.73 -22.72
C PRO A 613 -29.86 -35.07 -22.25
N ASP A 614 -31.10 -35.37 -22.63
CA ASP A 614 -31.80 -36.60 -22.23
C ASP A 614 -31.21 -37.87 -22.86
N ASP A 615 -30.54 -37.72 -24.01
CA ASP A 615 -29.90 -38.82 -24.74
C ASP A 615 -28.49 -39.12 -24.21
N ARG A 616 -27.92 -38.22 -23.39
CA ARG A 616 -26.58 -38.42 -22.81
C ARG A 616 -26.65 -39.42 -21.66
N PRO A 617 -25.65 -40.28 -21.46
CA PRO A 617 -25.60 -41.18 -20.31
C PRO A 617 -25.43 -40.42 -18.98
N ASP A 618 -25.83 -41.03 -17.86
CA ASP A 618 -25.45 -40.53 -16.53
C ASP A 618 -24.11 -41.12 -16.05
N PHE A 619 -23.56 -40.56 -14.96
CA PHE A 619 -22.28 -41.02 -14.44
C PHE A 619 -22.33 -42.42 -13.82
N PHE A 620 -23.50 -42.95 -13.48
CA PHE A 620 -23.62 -44.34 -13.03
C PHE A 620 -23.39 -45.30 -14.21
N GLN A 621 -24.02 -45.02 -15.36
CA GLN A 621 -23.79 -45.76 -16.60
C GLN A 621 -22.34 -45.66 -17.07
N ILE A 622 -21.78 -44.44 -17.08
CA ILE A 622 -20.38 -44.19 -17.48
C ILE A 622 -19.40 -44.98 -16.58
N CYS A 623 -19.58 -44.95 -15.25
CA CYS A 623 -18.71 -45.69 -14.33
C CYS A 623 -18.75 -47.20 -14.55
N ASN A 624 -19.93 -47.77 -14.85
CA ASN A 624 -20.05 -49.20 -15.13
C ASN A 624 -19.31 -49.56 -16.42
N TRP A 625 -19.48 -48.78 -17.49
CA TRP A 625 -18.77 -49.02 -18.76
C TRP A 625 -17.25 -48.96 -18.62
N LEU A 626 -16.74 -47.99 -17.85
CA LEU A 626 -15.32 -47.86 -17.58
C LEU A 626 -14.76 -48.96 -16.66
N SER A 627 -15.59 -49.56 -15.79
CA SER A 627 -15.13 -50.59 -14.83
C SER A 627 -15.13 -52.00 -15.42
N ASP A 628 -16.08 -52.32 -16.30
CA ASP A 628 -16.31 -53.70 -16.76
C ASP A 628 -15.57 -54.06 -18.05
N GLY A 629 -14.95 -53.10 -18.73
CA GLY A 629 -14.27 -53.33 -20.03
C GLY A 629 -15.19 -53.87 -21.13
N ALA A 630 -16.51 -53.81 -20.94
CA ALA A 630 -17.48 -54.47 -21.80
C ALA A 630 -17.78 -53.65 -23.07
N PRO A 631 -17.88 -54.29 -24.25
CA PRO A 631 -18.29 -53.60 -25.47
C PRO A 631 -19.73 -53.12 -25.32
N ILE A 632 -19.95 -51.85 -25.61
CA ILE A 632 -21.27 -51.23 -25.59
C ILE A 632 -22.12 -51.88 -26.69
N HIS A 633 -23.19 -52.58 -26.31
CA HIS A 633 -24.28 -52.88 -27.24
C HIS A 633 -25.02 -51.57 -27.52
N THR A 634 -24.50 -50.77 -28.45
CA THR A 634 -25.31 -49.77 -29.12
C THR A 634 -26.38 -50.53 -29.88
N LYS A 635 -27.66 -50.29 -29.57
CA LYS A 635 -28.73 -50.60 -30.52
C LYS A 635 -28.29 -50.00 -31.86
N ALA A 636 -28.21 -50.83 -32.89
CA ALA A 636 -27.78 -50.45 -34.22
C ALA A 636 -28.50 -49.16 -34.65
N TYR A 637 -27.73 -48.08 -34.77
CA TYR A 637 -28.11 -46.94 -35.58
C TYR A 637 -27.28 -47.08 -36.85
N ASP A 638 -27.94 -47.54 -37.90
CA ASP A 638 -27.34 -47.80 -39.19
C ASP A 638 -26.64 -46.54 -39.72
N THR A 639 -25.39 -46.73 -40.12
CA THR A 639 -24.46 -45.72 -40.62
C THR A 639 -24.80 -45.15 -42.00
N GLU A 640 -25.96 -45.47 -42.57
CA GLU A 640 -26.34 -45.02 -43.92
C GLU A 640 -27.26 -43.77 -43.93
N GLU A 641 -27.86 -43.37 -42.80
CA GLU A 641 -28.75 -42.18 -42.76
C GLU A 641 -28.05 -40.85 -42.41
N MET A 642 -26.76 -40.86 -42.04
CA MET A 642 -26.05 -39.63 -41.64
C MET A 642 -25.43 -38.84 -42.80
N GLU A 643 -25.10 -39.47 -43.93
CA GLU A 643 -24.50 -38.76 -45.08
C GLU A 643 -25.55 -37.94 -45.89
N GLU A 644 -26.85 -38.27 -45.79
CA GLU A 644 -27.89 -37.50 -46.49
C GLU A 644 -28.42 -36.28 -45.72
N ARG A 645 -28.18 -36.17 -44.40
CA ARG A 645 -28.56 -34.97 -43.61
C ARG A 645 -27.52 -33.86 -43.60
N GLN A 646 -26.31 -34.11 -44.12
CA GLN A 646 -25.21 -33.14 -44.17
C GLN A 646 -25.29 -32.15 -45.35
N LEU A 647 -26.30 -32.23 -46.23
CA LEU A 647 -26.35 -31.40 -47.44
C LEU A 647 -27.53 -30.41 -47.53
N THR A 648 -28.40 -30.31 -46.51
CA THR A 648 -29.59 -29.44 -46.60
C THR A 648 -29.83 -28.47 -45.44
N ASN A 649 -28.96 -28.40 -44.43
CA ASN A 649 -29.22 -27.57 -43.24
C ASN A 649 -28.22 -26.44 -42.92
N ASP A 650 -27.21 -26.21 -43.76
CA ASP A 650 -26.15 -25.22 -43.51
C ASP A 650 -26.62 -23.74 -43.49
N GLY A 651 -27.86 -23.47 -43.91
CA GLY A 651 -28.42 -22.13 -44.02
C GLY A 651 -29.19 -21.64 -42.80
N GLU A 652 -30.17 -22.40 -42.28
CA GLU A 652 -31.13 -21.89 -41.29
C GLU A 652 -30.68 -22.02 -39.83
N THR A 653 -29.89 -23.04 -39.48
CA THR A 653 -29.37 -23.23 -38.11
C THR A 653 -28.30 -22.21 -37.75
N ARG A 654 -27.51 -21.76 -38.73
CA ARG A 654 -26.42 -20.80 -38.53
C ARG A 654 -26.94 -19.39 -38.19
N TYR A 655 -28.06 -18.95 -38.77
CA TYR A 655 -28.67 -17.65 -38.47
C TYR A 655 -29.36 -17.62 -37.09
N GLY A 656 -30.01 -18.71 -36.67
CA GLY A 656 -30.56 -18.82 -35.30
C GLY A 656 -29.47 -18.83 -34.22
N ALA A 657 -28.37 -19.53 -34.46
CA ALA A 657 -27.19 -19.55 -33.59
C ALA A 657 -26.49 -18.18 -33.53
N LEU A 658 -26.40 -17.44 -34.64
CA LEU A 658 -25.87 -16.09 -34.65
C LEU A 658 -26.72 -15.12 -33.83
N SER A 659 -28.06 -15.18 -33.90
CA SER A 659 -28.93 -14.28 -33.13
C SER A 659 -28.84 -14.49 -31.61
N SER A 660 -28.69 -15.74 -31.16
CA SER A 660 -28.55 -16.08 -29.74
C SER A 660 -27.15 -15.76 -29.19
N VAL A 661 -26.13 -15.76 -30.05
CA VAL A 661 -24.77 -15.32 -29.73
C VAL A 661 -24.65 -13.79 -29.77
N GLU A 662 -25.34 -13.10 -30.68
CA GLU A 662 -25.44 -11.63 -30.70
C GLU A 662 -26.18 -11.09 -29.48
N GLU A 663 -27.27 -11.73 -29.05
CA GLU A 663 -27.99 -11.37 -27.81
C GLU A 663 -27.11 -11.60 -26.55
N PHE A 664 -26.21 -12.60 -26.60
CA PHE A 664 -25.18 -12.82 -25.58
C PHE A 664 -24.08 -11.74 -25.57
N LEU A 665 -23.81 -11.08 -26.72
CA LEU A 665 -22.78 -10.06 -26.87
C LEU A 665 -23.31 -8.61 -26.74
N GLU A 666 -24.54 -8.32 -27.15
CA GLU A 666 -25.16 -6.98 -27.10
C GLU A 666 -25.47 -6.50 -25.68
N GLN A 667 -25.61 -7.42 -24.70
CA GLN A 667 -25.69 -7.04 -23.27
C GLN A 667 -24.38 -6.44 -22.71
N LYS A 668 -23.36 -6.20 -23.55
CA LYS A 668 -22.05 -5.69 -23.17
C LYS A 668 -21.62 -4.38 -23.86
N SER A 669 -22.45 -3.75 -24.70
CA SER A 669 -22.12 -2.43 -25.28
C SER A 669 -22.52 -1.25 -24.40
N VAL A 670 -22.94 -1.50 -23.15
CA VAL A 670 -23.21 -0.49 -22.11
C VAL A 670 -22.55 -0.95 -20.82
N GLU A 671 -21.22 -0.83 -20.73
CA GLU A 671 -20.46 -0.59 -19.50
C GLU A 671 -18.99 -0.26 -19.83
#